data_AF-A0A7L6B3X5-F1
#
_entry.id   AF-A0A7L6B3X5-F1
#
_cell.length_a   1.000
_cell.length_b   1.000
_cell.length_c   1.000
_cell.angle_alpha   90.00
_cell.angle_beta   90.00
_cell.angle_gamma   90.00
#
_symmetry.space_group_name_H-M   'P 1'
#
loop_
_entity.id
_entity.type
_entity.pdbx_description
1 polymer ?
#
loop_
_entity_poly.entity_id
_entity_poly.type
_entity_poly.pdbx_seq_one_letter_code
_entity_poly.pdbx_strand_id
1 'polypeptide(L)'
;MTELVRAVGGRGIDRVPSTRRFDPRRHRRVPGLLDLWLVCGPRGRPALPSEPERPLDAPAVAELVRRTGDVADDVRILADDGARHAELFTEVAGLLGHDVLVSPDGADIRQVLPARTPEVGDGPLHALPLDRVTRQPMDWLVLQPPDLATPLPGWFAMEDGLVRPRTGVVNLPLATGVALATRADFVARRATAHRLGATGSELVTVSVTVRAGGFLIGDYSGTQQVRDAGHLAALLGELPLYGADLRLWLTWPSEPDEQAKLVTQAAELAETTGATVWTPPPGGRAELLGDRRDLRALDAAGGVAPWQAHRPRYAEGPPAVDATPDGLLAPRVSRQRVVVTGDAPPDDTPTGDADDAAPNDTGSDGTGSDGTAPDGPGPARPAPSARPTLAAETRRAPRYGPPWLRPGQQVNVTTFEAFVPVTGDLERAAADGVPSAELFLVAHLDPRSAPQRSDLLRVRVEPGGAIPVQVLRSHVPARLQYLLGAPDTFLLPAGRLDRARVRDGFRATDDDGLRAVDGLDGAPLRIRSAPAGASSGGLPHDVSRWPAHGTRRAYALLPERSRGLASGWMPLTRQRPAARAGRLLVEVRVPRGRTVDVEATADALAALPLARGRTARLRQAGVDLILTSRSYDRVQVDRVHRARDGVWEAVPGVAAGPLPVVLRGVQSPPPAAGSASS
;
A
#
# COMPACT_ATOMS: atom_id res chain seq x y z
N MET A 1 -52.68 9.80 0.67
CA MET A 1 -52.09 8.57 1.24
C MET A 1 -52.13 7.41 0.26
N THR A 2 -51.86 7.68 -1.02
CA THR A 2 -51.72 6.68 -2.10
C THR A 2 -51.00 7.44 -3.21
N GLU A 3 -49.73 7.10 -3.46
CA GLU A 3 -48.81 7.54 -4.56
C GLU A 3 -47.34 7.76 -4.13
N LEU A 4 -46.87 7.03 -3.12
CA LEU A 4 -45.45 7.06 -2.71
C LEU A 4 -44.87 5.67 -2.42
N VAL A 5 -45.31 4.65 -3.18
CA VAL A 5 -44.86 3.26 -3.04
C VAL A 5 -44.27 2.66 -4.34
N ARG A 6 -44.07 3.44 -5.42
CA ARG A 6 -43.65 2.87 -6.72
C ARG A 6 -42.33 3.34 -7.33
N ALA A 7 -41.43 3.94 -6.56
CA ALA A 7 -40.14 4.43 -7.08
C ALA A 7 -38.93 4.06 -6.21
N VAL A 8 -38.78 2.78 -5.84
CA VAL A 8 -37.48 2.22 -5.47
C VAL A 8 -37.34 0.88 -6.20
N GLY A 9 -37.06 0.97 -7.51
CA GLY A 9 -36.64 -0.19 -8.28
C GLY A 9 -35.29 -0.66 -7.73
N GLY A 10 -35.30 -1.80 -7.04
CA GLY A 10 -34.10 -2.51 -6.65
C GLY A 10 -33.19 -2.67 -7.86
N ARG A 11 -31.95 -2.18 -7.75
CA ARG A 11 -30.90 -2.54 -8.71
C ARG A 11 -30.57 -4.00 -8.44
N GLY A 12 -31.12 -4.86 -9.31
CA GLY A 12 -31.16 -6.30 -9.15
C GLY A 12 -29.78 -6.93 -9.07
N ILE A 13 -29.57 -7.66 -7.97
CA ILE A 13 -28.55 -8.69 -7.83
C ILE A 13 -29.11 -10.04 -8.35
N ASP A 14 -30.41 -10.09 -8.73
CA ASP A 14 -31.10 -11.29 -9.21
C ASP A 14 -31.36 -11.33 -10.73
N ARG A 15 -30.80 -10.41 -11.52
CA ARG A 15 -31.02 -10.43 -12.98
C ARG A 15 -29.83 -11.02 -13.71
N VAL A 16 -30.01 -12.25 -14.19
CA VAL A 16 -29.18 -12.87 -15.22
C VAL A 16 -29.02 -11.87 -16.38
N PRO A 17 -27.78 -11.51 -16.78
CA PRO A 17 -27.58 -10.54 -17.85
C PRO A 17 -28.15 -11.07 -19.17
N SER A 18 -28.79 -10.19 -19.94
CA SER A 18 -29.22 -10.53 -21.30
C SER A 18 -27.99 -10.71 -22.18
N THR A 19 -27.78 -11.93 -22.67
CA THR A 19 -26.59 -12.27 -23.47
C THR A 19 -26.96 -12.89 -24.82
N ARG A 20 -26.01 -12.87 -25.75
CA ARG A 20 -26.10 -13.54 -27.06
C ARG A 20 -24.92 -14.50 -27.25
N ARG A 21 -25.03 -15.37 -28.26
CA ARG A 21 -23.89 -16.15 -28.76
C ARG A 21 -22.76 -15.18 -29.12
N PHE A 22 -21.53 -15.57 -28.80
CA PHE A 22 -20.35 -14.77 -29.08
C PHE A 22 -20.18 -14.57 -30.60
N ASP A 23 -20.06 -13.31 -31.05
CA ASP A 23 -19.80 -12.90 -32.44
C ASP A 23 -18.53 -12.04 -32.50
N PRO A 24 -17.44 -12.49 -33.17
CA PRO A 24 -16.17 -11.78 -33.08
C PRO A 24 -16.21 -10.42 -33.79
N ARG A 25 -17.14 -10.22 -34.73
CA ARG A 25 -17.28 -8.97 -35.50
C ARG A 25 -17.85 -7.83 -34.66
N ARG A 26 -18.60 -8.20 -33.62
CA ARG A 26 -19.28 -7.27 -32.71
C ARG A 26 -18.58 -7.12 -31.36
N HIS A 27 -17.44 -7.79 -31.20
CA HIS A 27 -16.74 -7.87 -29.93
C HIS A 27 -15.96 -6.59 -29.64
N ARG A 28 -16.12 -6.08 -28.41
CA ARG A 28 -15.37 -4.93 -27.93
C ARG A 28 -13.96 -5.37 -27.52
N ARG A 29 -12.97 -4.88 -28.25
CA ARG A 29 -11.56 -4.99 -27.84
C ARG A 29 -11.30 -4.15 -26.60
N VAL A 30 -10.49 -4.70 -25.70
CA VAL A 30 -9.98 -3.99 -24.53
C VAL A 30 -8.55 -3.55 -24.84
N PRO A 31 -8.18 -2.27 -24.73
CA PRO A 31 -6.81 -1.83 -24.97
C PRO A 31 -5.81 -2.59 -24.11
N GLY A 32 -4.70 -3.05 -24.70
CA GLY A 32 -3.67 -3.86 -24.04
C GLY A 32 -4.00 -5.35 -23.91
N LEU A 33 -5.14 -5.81 -24.44
CA LEU A 33 -5.58 -7.20 -24.34
C LEU A 33 -5.89 -7.77 -25.72
N LEU A 34 -5.11 -8.77 -26.13
CA LEU A 34 -5.34 -9.53 -27.34
C LEU A 34 -6.40 -10.61 -27.07
N ASP A 35 -7.49 -10.56 -27.81
CA ASP A 35 -8.53 -11.58 -27.76
C ASP A 35 -8.29 -12.65 -28.82
N LEU A 36 -8.02 -13.90 -28.39
CA LEU A 36 -7.80 -15.04 -29.28
C LEU A 36 -8.96 -16.03 -29.18
N TRP A 37 -9.68 -16.23 -30.28
CA TRP A 37 -10.76 -17.23 -30.35
C TRP A 37 -10.20 -18.61 -30.63
N LEU A 38 -10.47 -19.56 -29.73
CA LEU A 38 -10.22 -20.99 -29.95
C LEU A 38 -11.51 -21.81 -29.81
N VAL A 39 -11.58 -22.94 -30.51
CA VAL A 39 -12.66 -23.95 -30.40
C VAL A 39 -12.06 -25.29 -29.96
N CYS A 40 -12.89 -26.20 -29.46
CA CYS A 40 -12.47 -27.57 -29.22
C CYS A 40 -12.36 -28.34 -30.56
N GLY A 41 -11.14 -28.69 -30.95
CA GLY A 41 -10.83 -29.57 -32.07
C GLY A 41 -10.71 -31.05 -31.66
N PRO A 42 -10.09 -31.89 -32.51
CA PRO A 42 -9.92 -33.32 -32.26
C PRO A 42 -9.32 -33.61 -30.88
N ARG A 43 -9.88 -34.63 -30.21
CA ARG A 43 -9.49 -35.04 -28.85
C ARG A 43 -9.66 -33.93 -27.80
N GLY A 44 -10.53 -32.96 -28.07
CA GLY A 44 -10.84 -31.86 -27.16
C GLY A 44 -9.74 -30.80 -27.06
N ARG A 45 -8.72 -30.80 -27.94
CA ARG A 45 -7.63 -29.81 -27.89
C ARG A 45 -8.03 -28.47 -28.52
N PRO A 46 -7.45 -27.33 -28.10
CA PRO A 46 -7.74 -26.04 -28.72
C PRO A 46 -7.35 -26.03 -30.21
N ALA A 47 -8.20 -25.46 -31.06
CA ALA A 47 -7.96 -25.27 -32.50
C ALA A 47 -8.52 -23.92 -32.96
N LEU A 48 -8.13 -23.46 -34.16
CA LEU A 48 -8.73 -22.27 -34.75
C LEU A 48 -10.10 -22.58 -35.35
N PRO A 49 -11.07 -21.66 -35.28
CA PRO A 49 -12.36 -21.84 -35.93
C PRO A 49 -12.27 -22.10 -37.44
N SER A 50 -11.27 -21.55 -38.11
CA SER A 50 -11.03 -21.75 -39.55
C SER A 50 -10.35 -23.07 -39.88
N GLU A 51 -9.69 -23.71 -38.91
CA GLU A 51 -8.96 -24.98 -39.07
C GLU A 51 -9.26 -25.90 -37.87
N PRO A 52 -10.52 -26.31 -37.63
CA PRO A 52 -10.91 -27.01 -36.41
C PRO A 52 -10.26 -28.39 -36.27
N GLU A 53 -9.90 -29.03 -37.39
CA GLU A 53 -9.23 -30.35 -37.42
C GLU A 53 -7.74 -30.30 -37.05
N ARG A 54 -7.16 -29.09 -36.92
CA ARG A 54 -5.74 -28.90 -36.61
C ARG A 54 -5.57 -28.41 -35.17
N PRO A 55 -5.30 -29.30 -34.20
CA PRO A 55 -5.09 -28.89 -32.83
C PRO A 55 -3.81 -28.06 -32.69
N LEU A 56 -3.84 -27.08 -31.80
CA LEU A 56 -2.72 -26.23 -31.46
C LEU A 56 -2.07 -26.71 -30.17
N ASP A 57 -0.74 -26.66 -30.13
CA ASP A 57 0.07 -26.74 -28.92
C ASP A 57 0.45 -25.33 -28.43
N ALA A 58 1.11 -25.24 -27.27
CA ALA A 58 1.49 -23.96 -26.69
C ALA A 58 2.42 -23.13 -27.60
N PRO A 59 3.47 -23.68 -28.25
CA PRO A 59 4.28 -22.94 -29.21
C PRO A 59 3.48 -22.38 -30.38
N ALA A 60 2.54 -23.14 -30.95
CA ALA A 60 1.70 -22.68 -32.05
C ALA A 60 0.75 -21.56 -31.62
N VAL A 61 0.17 -21.64 -30.41
CA VAL A 61 -0.66 -20.55 -29.84
C VAL A 61 0.18 -19.30 -29.60
N ALA A 62 1.35 -19.42 -28.98
CA ALA A 62 2.24 -18.28 -28.71
C ALA A 62 2.70 -17.59 -30.01
N GLU A 63 2.99 -18.38 -31.06
CA GLU A 63 3.36 -17.84 -32.37
C GLU A 63 2.19 -17.14 -33.05
N LEU A 64 0.96 -17.65 -32.89
CA LEU A 64 -0.22 -16.97 -33.38
C LEU A 64 -0.41 -15.61 -32.67
N VAL A 65 -0.22 -15.56 -31.36
CA VAL A 65 -0.29 -14.33 -30.56
C VAL A 65 0.74 -13.31 -31.07
N ARG A 66 2.01 -13.70 -31.21
CA ARG A 66 3.09 -12.81 -31.69
C ARG A 66 2.83 -12.23 -33.08
N ARG A 67 2.16 -12.98 -33.97
CA ARG A 67 1.82 -12.51 -35.32
C ARG A 67 0.61 -11.58 -35.36
N THR A 68 -0.25 -11.61 -34.33
CA THR A 68 -1.57 -10.94 -34.37
C THR A 68 -1.72 -9.79 -33.38
N GLY A 69 -1.03 -9.82 -32.24
CA GLY A 69 -1.08 -8.80 -31.20
C GLY A 69 0.18 -7.94 -31.14
N ASP A 70 0.14 -6.93 -30.26
CA ASP A 70 1.34 -6.19 -29.88
C ASP A 70 2.19 -7.05 -28.93
N VAL A 71 3.51 -6.86 -28.94
CA VAL A 71 4.45 -7.54 -28.04
C VAL A 71 4.11 -7.27 -26.57
N ALA A 72 3.45 -6.15 -26.27
CA ALA A 72 3.10 -5.79 -24.90
C ALA A 72 1.67 -6.21 -24.49
N ASP A 73 0.91 -6.92 -25.33
CA ASP A 73 -0.48 -7.31 -25.02
C ASP A 73 -0.56 -8.56 -24.13
N ASP A 74 -1.43 -8.54 -23.13
CA ASP A 74 -1.83 -9.76 -22.42
C ASP A 74 -2.84 -10.48 -23.29
N VAL A 75 -3.05 -11.78 -23.07
CA VAL A 75 -3.90 -12.58 -23.94
C VAL A 75 -5.16 -12.98 -23.21
N ARG A 76 -6.32 -12.89 -23.86
CA ARG A 76 -7.55 -13.53 -23.39
C ARG A 76 -8.00 -14.58 -24.39
N ILE A 77 -8.03 -15.83 -23.93
CA ILE A 77 -8.49 -16.96 -24.73
C ILE A 77 -10.01 -17.04 -24.63
N LEU A 78 -10.66 -16.80 -25.77
CA LEU A 78 -12.09 -16.91 -25.93
C LEU A 78 -12.45 -18.33 -26.38
N ALA A 79 -12.42 -19.26 -25.42
CA ALA A 79 -12.91 -20.63 -25.57
C ALA A 79 -13.84 -21.00 -24.39
N ASP A 80 -14.84 -21.82 -24.65
CA ASP A 80 -15.64 -22.44 -23.57
C ASP A 80 -14.75 -23.40 -22.77
N ASP A 81 -15.02 -23.55 -21.46
CA ASP A 81 -14.26 -24.43 -20.55
C ASP A 81 -12.72 -24.28 -20.63
N GLY A 82 -12.22 -23.05 -20.80
CA GLY A 82 -10.80 -22.77 -21.08
C GLY A 82 -9.84 -23.32 -20.01
N ALA A 83 -10.29 -23.40 -18.76
CA ALA A 83 -9.55 -23.97 -17.63
C ALA A 83 -9.16 -25.44 -17.83
N ARG A 84 -9.86 -26.20 -18.68
CA ARG A 84 -9.49 -27.58 -19.03
C ARG A 84 -8.14 -27.69 -19.73
N HIS A 85 -7.64 -26.57 -20.25
CA HIS A 85 -6.36 -26.46 -20.93
C HIS A 85 -5.39 -25.56 -20.16
N ALA A 86 -5.57 -25.41 -18.84
CA ALA A 86 -4.75 -24.53 -18.01
C ALA A 86 -3.25 -24.83 -18.11
N GLU A 87 -2.84 -26.10 -18.20
CA GLU A 87 -1.42 -26.47 -18.38
C GLU A 87 -0.85 -25.89 -19.67
N LEU A 88 -1.54 -26.12 -20.80
CA LEU A 88 -1.15 -25.60 -22.12
C LEU A 88 -1.09 -24.06 -22.11
N PHE A 89 -2.10 -23.39 -21.55
CA PHE A 89 -2.14 -21.92 -21.54
C PHE A 89 -1.19 -21.29 -20.51
N THR A 90 -0.80 -22.03 -19.47
CA THR A 90 0.29 -21.64 -18.56
C THR A 90 1.64 -21.71 -19.28
N GLU A 91 1.86 -22.73 -20.11
CA GLU A 91 3.04 -22.80 -20.99
C GLU A 91 3.06 -21.64 -22.00
N VAL A 92 1.91 -21.30 -22.59
CA VAL A 92 1.76 -20.10 -23.45
C VAL A 92 2.13 -18.83 -22.68
N ALA A 93 1.65 -18.66 -21.45
CA ALA A 93 2.02 -17.53 -20.59
C ALA A 93 3.54 -17.47 -20.38
N GLY A 94 4.19 -18.61 -20.13
CA GLY A 94 5.64 -18.75 -20.04
C GLY A 94 6.38 -18.33 -21.32
N LEU A 95 5.95 -18.82 -22.48
CA LEU A 95 6.55 -18.52 -23.79
C LEU A 95 6.38 -17.06 -24.22
N LEU A 96 5.32 -16.40 -23.75
CA LEU A 96 5.04 -14.99 -24.04
C LEU A 96 5.66 -14.05 -23.01
N GLY A 97 5.80 -14.47 -21.76
CA GLY A 97 6.15 -13.59 -20.65
C GLY A 97 4.99 -12.68 -20.21
N HIS A 98 3.75 -13.01 -20.59
CA HIS A 98 2.53 -12.21 -20.37
C HIS A 98 1.45 -12.99 -19.64
N ASP A 99 0.48 -12.28 -19.06
CA ASP A 99 -0.67 -12.92 -18.42
C ASP A 99 -1.63 -13.46 -19.49
N VAL A 100 -2.18 -14.65 -19.24
CA VAL A 100 -3.19 -15.30 -20.10
C VAL A 100 -4.48 -15.49 -19.33
N LEU A 101 -5.57 -14.88 -19.79
CA LEU A 101 -6.91 -14.99 -19.22
C LEU A 101 -7.66 -16.12 -19.91
N VAL A 102 -8.23 -17.05 -19.13
CA VAL A 102 -9.05 -18.15 -19.63
C VAL A 102 -10.40 -18.21 -18.90
N SER A 103 -11.42 -18.76 -19.55
CA SER A 103 -12.70 -19.01 -18.90
C SER A 103 -12.58 -20.17 -17.89
N PRO A 104 -13.32 -20.17 -16.78
CA PRO A 104 -13.37 -21.30 -15.84
C PRO A 104 -13.93 -22.59 -16.46
N ASP A 105 -13.75 -23.73 -15.80
CA ASP A 105 -14.44 -24.97 -16.17
C ASP A 105 -15.94 -24.84 -15.90
N GLY A 106 -16.76 -25.40 -16.78
CA GLY A 106 -18.21 -25.26 -16.74
C GLY A 106 -18.74 -23.93 -17.29
N ALA A 107 -17.89 -23.12 -17.93
CA ALA A 107 -18.27 -21.80 -18.44
C ALA A 107 -18.58 -21.79 -19.94
N ASP A 108 -19.65 -21.08 -20.31
CA ASP A 108 -19.95 -20.68 -21.68
C ASP A 108 -19.56 -19.20 -21.87
N ILE A 109 -18.77 -18.89 -22.90
CA ILE A 109 -18.49 -17.50 -23.26
C ILE A 109 -19.65 -16.91 -24.06
N ARG A 110 -20.19 -15.79 -23.57
CA ARG A 110 -21.29 -15.05 -24.19
C ARG A 110 -20.95 -13.57 -24.35
N GLN A 111 -21.75 -12.87 -25.15
CA GLN A 111 -21.68 -11.41 -25.28
C GLN A 111 -22.79 -10.73 -24.48
N VAL A 112 -22.45 -9.75 -23.65
CA VAL A 112 -23.41 -9.00 -22.81
C VAL A 112 -24.01 -7.84 -23.59
N LEU A 113 -25.34 -7.75 -23.60
CA LEU A 113 -26.08 -6.62 -24.16
C LEU A 113 -26.12 -5.46 -23.14
N PRO A 114 -25.84 -4.20 -23.54
CA PRO A 114 -25.91 -3.06 -22.63
C PRO A 114 -27.34 -2.88 -22.09
N ALA A 115 -27.46 -2.78 -20.76
CA ALA A 115 -28.75 -2.92 -20.07
C ALA A 115 -29.76 -1.76 -20.25
N ARG A 116 -29.41 -0.64 -20.92
CA ARG A 116 -30.34 0.48 -21.13
C ARG A 116 -29.98 1.34 -22.35
N THR A 117 -30.55 1.00 -23.50
CA THR A 117 -31.14 1.93 -24.50
C THR A 117 -31.81 1.07 -25.59
N PRO A 118 -33.14 1.15 -25.78
CA PRO A 118 -33.83 0.39 -26.83
C PRO A 118 -33.50 0.83 -28.26
N GLU A 119 -32.74 1.92 -28.46
CA GLU A 119 -32.67 2.59 -29.78
C GLU A 119 -31.32 2.59 -30.50
N VAL A 120 -30.27 1.94 -29.98
CA VAL A 120 -29.05 1.71 -30.81
C VAL A 120 -28.50 0.31 -30.57
N GLY A 121 -28.96 -0.64 -31.39
CA GLY A 121 -28.63 -2.06 -31.32
C GLY A 121 -27.23 -2.44 -31.81
N ASP A 122 -26.29 -1.51 -31.99
CA ASP A 122 -25.02 -1.72 -32.70
C ASP A 122 -23.74 -1.36 -31.94
N GLY A 123 -23.83 -1.15 -30.62
CA GLY A 123 -22.64 -0.98 -29.78
C GLY A 123 -21.80 -2.27 -29.68
N PRO A 124 -20.46 -2.16 -29.55
CA PRO A 124 -19.59 -3.32 -29.37
C PRO A 124 -19.86 -4.00 -28.01
N LEU A 125 -19.95 -5.32 -28.01
CA LEU A 125 -20.38 -6.15 -26.89
C LEU A 125 -19.18 -6.75 -26.15
N HIS A 126 -19.28 -6.92 -24.83
CA HIS A 126 -18.22 -7.50 -24.01
C HIS A 126 -18.37 -9.03 -23.92
N ALA A 127 -17.24 -9.74 -24.04
CA ALA A 127 -17.15 -11.17 -23.70
C ALA A 127 -17.29 -11.38 -22.19
N LEU A 128 -18.08 -12.37 -21.80
CA LEU A 128 -18.37 -12.72 -20.42
C LEU A 128 -18.46 -14.25 -20.29
N PRO A 129 -17.70 -14.90 -19.38
CA PRO A 129 -17.91 -16.29 -19.06
C PRO A 129 -19.10 -16.41 -18.12
N LEU A 130 -20.04 -17.26 -18.48
CA LEU A 130 -21.21 -17.58 -17.66
C LEU A 130 -21.14 -19.04 -17.23
N ASP A 131 -21.44 -19.30 -15.97
CA ASP A 131 -21.67 -20.66 -15.50
C ASP A 131 -22.81 -21.29 -16.32
N ARG A 132 -22.54 -22.45 -16.93
CA ARG A 132 -23.46 -23.10 -17.88
C ARG A 132 -24.81 -23.46 -17.28
N VAL A 133 -24.84 -23.76 -15.98
CA VAL A 133 -26.03 -24.23 -15.26
C VAL A 133 -26.82 -23.05 -14.71
N THR A 134 -26.17 -22.22 -13.90
CA THR A 134 -26.79 -21.11 -13.16
C THR A 134 -26.94 -19.85 -13.98
N ARG A 135 -26.22 -19.75 -15.12
CA ARG A 135 -26.13 -18.56 -15.99
C ARG A 135 -25.57 -17.33 -15.27
N GLN A 136 -24.94 -17.50 -14.12
CA GLN A 136 -24.32 -16.41 -13.37
C GLN A 136 -22.95 -16.06 -14.00
N PRO A 137 -22.57 -14.77 -13.99
CA PRO A 137 -21.23 -14.36 -14.38
C PRO A 137 -20.15 -15.04 -13.54
N MET A 138 -19.09 -15.50 -14.20
CA MET A 138 -17.88 -16.02 -13.54
C MET A 138 -16.71 -15.09 -13.85
N ASP A 139 -15.74 -15.01 -12.95
CA ASP A 139 -14.50 -14.27 -13.22
C ASP A 139 -13.52 -15.10 -14.07
N TRP A 140 -12.78 -14.42 -14.93
CA TRP A 140 -11.71 -15.03 -15.72
C TRP A 140 -10.60 -15.55 -14.80
N LEU A 141 -10.04 -16.71 -15.13
CA LEU A 141 -8.84 -17.22 -14.49
C LEU A 141 -7.62 -16.57 -15.15
N VAL A 142 -6.72 -16.00 -14.33
CA VAL A 142 -5.47 -15.41 -14.80
C VAL A 142 -4.35 -16.42 -14.61
N LEU A 143 -3.80 -16.90 -15.72
CA LEU A 143 -2.63 -17.76 -15.77
C LEU A 143 -1.39 -16.87 -15.98
N GLN A 144 -0.45 -16.92 -15.05
CA GLN A 144 0.77 -16.12 -15.09
C GLN A 144 1.94 -16.97 -15.61
N PRO A 145 2.98 -16.34 -16.19
CA PRO A 145 4.21 -17.07 -16.52
C PRO A 145 4.77 -17.76 -15.26
N PRO A 146 5.10 -19.06 -15.28
CA PRO A 146 5.46 -19.82 -14.08
C PRO A 146 6.57 -19.17 -13.24
N ASP A 147 7.64 -18.70 -13.88
CA ASP A 147 8.79 -18.08 -13.21
C ASP A 147 8.51 -16.67 -12.67
N LEU A 148 7.37 -16.08 -13.05
CA LEU A 148 6.96 -14.72 -12.70
C LEU A 148 5.61 -14.71 -11.96
N ALA A 149 5.13 -15.87 -11.52
CA ALA A 149 3.85 -16.00 -10.85
C ALA A 149 3.89 -15.33 -9.46
N THR A 150 2.90 -14.49 -9.19
CA THR A 150 2.77 -13.74 -7.93
C THR A 150 1.29 -13.54 -7.56
N PRO A 151 0.99 -13.36 -6.26
CA PRO A 151 -0.33 -12.93 -5.81
C PRO A 151 -0.63 -11.45 -6.10
N LEU A 152 0.33 -10.69 -6.64
CA LEU A 152 0.15 -9.27 -6.91
C LEU A 152 -0.87 -9.02 -8.04
N PRO A 153 -1.59 -7.88 -8.01
CA PRO A 153 -2.60 -7.58 -9.02
C PRO A 153 -1.99 -7.50 -10.43
N GLY A 154 -2.73 -8.03 -11.40
CA GLY A 154 -2.43 -7.88 -12.84
C GLY A 154 -2.83 -6.52 -13.42
N TRP A 155 -2.55 -6.33 -14.71
CA TRP A 155 -2.88 -5.10 -15.43
C TRP A 155 -4.40 -4.83 -15.49
N PHE A 156 -5.16 -5.92 -15.61
CA PHE A 156 -6.61 -5.91 -15.67
C PHE A 156 -7.23 -6.24 -14.31
N ALA A 157 -8.41 -5.67 -14.05
CA ALA A 157 -9.28 -6.04 -12.95
C ALA A 157 -10.49 -6.78 -13.51
N MET A 158 -10.95 -7.79 -12.76
CA MET A 158 -12.11 -8.59 -13.10
C MET A 158 -13.25 -8.18 -12.15
N GLU A 159 -14.38 -7.77 -12.71
CA GLU A 159 -15.56 -7.37 -11.94
C GLU A 159 -16.80 -7.97 -12.61
N ASP A 160 -17.44 -8.92 -11.93
CA ASP A 160 -18.60 -9.68 -12.43
C ASP A 160 -18.34 -10.29 -13.81
N GLY A 161 -17.17 -10.92 -13.99
CA GLY A 161 -16.72 -11.52 -15.24
C GLY A 161 -16.30 -10.55 -16.35
N LEU A 162 -16.40 -9.23 -16.13
CA LEU A 162 -15.91 -8.24 -17.09
C LEU A 162 -14.44 -7.94 -16.84
N VAL A 163 -13.64 -8.01 -17.90
CA VAL A 163 -12.24 -7.57 -17.90
C VAL A 163 -12.19 -6.07 -18.17
N ARG A 164 -11.56 -5.32 -17.25
CA ARG A 164 -11.36 -3.88 -17.38
C ARG A 164 -9.90 -3.52 -17.12
N PRO A 165 -9.30 -2.61 -17.90
CA PRO A 165 -8.00 -2.09 -17.54
C PRO A 165 -8.15 -1.35 -16.20
N ARG A 166 -7.14 -1.46 -15.34
CA ARG A 166 -7.05 -0.58 -14.18
C ARG A 166 -6.92 0.87 -14.66
N THR A 167 -7.00 1.83 -13.73
CA THR A 167 -6.97 3.25 -14.08
C THR A 167 -5.93 3.98 -13.25
N GLY A 168 -5.32 5.02 -13.82
CA GLY A 168 -4.29 5.83 -13.17
C GLY A 168 -2.89 5.28 -13.40
N VAL A 169 -1.94 5.80 -12.62
CA VAL A 169 -0.53 5.40 -12.68
C VAL A 169 -0.38 3.92 -12.37
N VAL A 170 0.48 3.23 -13.13
CA VAL A 170 0.81 1.83 -12.89
C VAL A 170 1.72 1.75 -11.67
N ASN A 171 1.11 1.37 -10.55
CA ASN A 171 1.82 1.10 -9.32
C ASN A 171 1.59 -0.36 -8.91
N LEU A 172 2.69 -0.97 -8.50
CA LEU A 172 2.74 -2.28 -7.89
C LEU A 172 3.16 -2.07 -6.44
N PRO A 173 2.49 -2.71 -5.50
CA PRO A 173 2.84 -2.46 -4.12
C PRO A 173 4.11 -3.19 -3.70
N LEU A 174 4.85 -2.56 -2.79
CA LEU A 174 5.95 -3.18 -2.06
C LEU A 174 5.58 -3.28 -0.59
N ALA A 175 6.23 -4.18 0.16
CA ALA A 175 6.00 -4.31 1.60
C ALA A 175 6.15 -2.97 2.35
N THR A 176 7.11 -2.15 1.92
CA THR A 176 7.34 -0.78 2.40
C THR A 176 7.54 0.17 1.21
N GLY A 177 6.46 0.51 0.51
CA GLY A 177 6.48 1.53 -0.55
C GLY A 177 5.80 1.08 -1.85
N VAL A 178 6.38 1.46 -3.00
CA VAL A 178 5.73 1.27 -4.30
C VAL A 178 6.74 1.03 -5.43
N ALA A 179 6.43 0.12 -6.33
CA ALA A 179 7.13 -0.05 -7.60
C ALA A 179 6.29 0.55 -8.73
N LEU A 180 6.84 1.54 -9.42
CA LEU A 180 6.28 2.08 -10.65
C LEU A 180 6.65 1.16 -11.80
N ALA A 181 5.69 0.89 -12.67
CA ALA A 181 5.88 0.08 -13.86
C ALA A 181 5.40 0.83 -15.11
N THR A 182 5.77 0.29 -16.26
CA THR A 182 5.21 0.61 -17.56
C THR A 182 4.49 -0.62 -18.09
N ARG A 183 3.82 -0.49 -19.24
CA ARG A 183 3.22 -1.65 -19.89
C ARG A 183 4.27 -2.71 -20.25
N ALA A 184 5.41 -2.26 -20.76
CA ALA A 184 6.45 -3.14 -21.30
C ALA A 184 7.15 -4.00 -20.22
N ASP A 185 7.30 -3.49 -19.00
CA ASP A 185 8.01 -4.20 -17.92
C ASP A 185 7.09 -4.68 -16.80
N PHE A 186 5.77 -4.55 -16.95
CA PHE A 186 4.82 -4.79 -15.86
C PHE A 186 4.96 -6.17 -15.20
N VAL A 187 4.98 -7.25 -16.01
CA VAL A 187 5.00 -8.63 -15.49
C VAL A 187 6.32 -8.92 -14.75
N ALA A 188 7.45 -8.54 -15.35
CA ALA A 188 8.76 -8.66 -14.72
C ALA A 188 8.86 -7.80 -13.44
N ARG A 189 8.35 -6.56 -13.49
CA ARG A 189 8.33 -5.64 -12.33
C ARG A 189 7.44 -6.17 -11.21
N ARG A 190 6.32 -6.79 -11.54
CA ARG A 190 5.42 -7.44 -10.57
C ARG A 190 6.13 -8.60 -9.87
N ALA A 191 6.80 -9.46 -10.62
CA ALA A 191 7.60 -10.56 -10.06
C ALA A 191 8.75 -10.07 -9.16
N THR A 192 9.48 -9.03 -9.58
CA THR A 192 10.57 -8.47 -8.76
C THR A 192 10.04 -7.74 -7.53
N ALA A 193 8.93 -7.02 -7.63
CA ALA A 193 8.25 -6.37 -6.50
C ALA A 193 7.81 -7.38 -5.44
N HIS A 194 7.26 -8.53 -5.84
CA HIS A 194 6.83 -9.58 -4.90
C HIS A 194 7.99 -10.23 -4.14
N ARG A 195 9.18 -10.30 -4.76
CA ARG A 195 10.37 -10.90 -4.15
C ARG A 195 11.05 -9.99 -3.12
N LEU A 196 10.78 -8.68 -3.15
CA LEU A 196 11.31 -7.75 -2.17
C LEU A 196 10.62 -7.95 -0.81
N GLY A 197 11.41 -8.13 0.25
CA GLY A 197 10.95 -8.29 1.61
C GLY A 197 10.52 -6.97 2.25
N ALA A 198 9.89 -7.06 3.42
CA ALA A 198 9.64 -5.89 4.24
C ALA A 198 10.97 -5.39 4.81
N THR A 199 11.32 -4.13 4.52
CA THR A 199 12.37 -3.44 5.27
C THR A 199 11.78 -2.87 6.56
N GLY A 200 12.62 -2.55 7.55
CA GLY A 200 12.17 -1.88 8.78
C GLY A 200 11.29 -0.65 8.47
N SER A 201 10.38 -0.31 9.40
CA SER A 201 9.32 0.70 9.22
C SER A 201 9.78 2.11 8.84
N GLU A 202 11.08 2.38 8.90
CA GLU A 202 11.70 3.69 8.66
C GLU A 202 12.19 3.89 7.22
N LEU A 203 12.27 2.81 6.42
CA LEU A 203 12.77 2.84 5.04
C LEU A 203 11.64 2.58 4.03
N VAL A 204 11.29 3.59 3.24
CA VAL A 204 10.36 3.47 2.12
C VAL A 204 11.14 3.18 0.84
N THR A 205 10.75 2.15 0.09
CA THR A 205 11.35 1.83 -1.22
C THR A 205 10.44 2.30 -2.35
N VAL A 206 11.02 3.02 -3.32
CA VAL A 206 10.35 3.35 -4.58
C VAL A 206 11.13 2.75 -5.74
N SER A 207 10.55 1.79 -6.44
CA SER A 207 11.12 1.30 -7.70
C SER A 207 10.65 2.17 -8.85
N VAL A 208 11.58 2.64 -9.66
CA VAL A 208 11.28 3.54 -10.77
C VAL A 208 12.28 3.35 -11.90
N THR A 209 11.79 3.38 -13.13
CA THR A 209 12.63 3.37 -14.34
C THR A 209 13.07 4.78 -14.65
N VAL A 210 14.33 4.95 -15.04
CA VAL A 210 14.90 6.26 -15.39
C VAL A 210 15.18 6.33 -16.88
N ARG A 211 14.82 7.45 -17.51
CA ARG A 211 15.07 7.75 -18.93
C ARG A 211 15.28 9.24 -19.11
N ALA A 212 16.20 9.64 -20.00
CA ALA A 212 16.45 11.05 -20.32
C ALA A 212 16.75 11.91 -19.07
N GLY A 213 17.41 11.33 -18.06
CA GLY A 213 17.69 11.99 -16.78
C GLY A 213 16.47 12.25 -15.86
N GLY A 214 15.30 11.69 -16.16
CA GLY A 214 14.08 11.81 -15.35
C GLY A 214 13.40 10.46 -15.09
N PHE A 215 12.24 10.51 -14.42
CA PHE A 215 11.51 9.32 -13.96
C PHE A 215 10.43 8.91 -14.98
N LEU A 216 10.51 7.70 -15.51
CA LEU A 216 9.51 7.17 -16.44
C LEU A 216 8.29 6.67 -15.67
N ILE A 217 7.12 7.25 -15.96
CA ILE A 217 5.86 6.97 -15.28
C ILE A 217 4.84 6.51 -16.31
N GLY A 218 4.37 5.27 -16.14
CA GLY A 218 3.31 4.68 -16.96
C GLY A 218 1.92 4.83 -16.32
N ASP A 219 0.88 4.76 -17.15
CA ASP A 219 -0.50 4.56 -16.71
C ASP A 219 -1.11 3.29 -17.30
N TYR A 220 -2.22 2.85 -16.71
CA TYR A 220 -2.90 1.63 -17.13
C TYR A 220 -3.63 1.75 -18.50
N SER A 221 -3.60 2.93 -19.13
CA SER A 221 -4.02 3.08 -20.52
C SER A 221 -2.90 2.73 -21.51
N GLY A 222 -1.69 2.47 -20.99
CA GLY A 222 -0.50 2.16 -21.78
C GLY A 222 0.33 3.38 -22.14
N THR A 223 -0.04 4.58 -21.69
CA THR A 223 0.78 5.77 -21.93
C THR A 223 1.92 5.84 -20.92
N GLN A 224 3.05 6.42 -21.34
CA GLN A 224 4.22 6.61 -20.50
C GLN A 224 4.86 7.97 -20.76
N GLN A 225 5.36 8.60 -19.71
CA GLN A 225 5.98 9.93 -19.79
C GLN A 225 7.17 10.02 -18.83
N VAL A 226 8.23 10.68 -19.28
CA VAL A 226 9.35 11.07 -18.41
C VAL A 226 8.94 12.31 -17.63
N ARG A 227 9.09 12.25 -16.31
CA ARG A 227 8.64 13.26 -15.35
C ARG A 227 9.78 13.67 -14.43
N ASP A 228 9.68 14.90 -13.92
CA ASP A 228 10.61 15.45 -12.95
C ASP A 228 10.32 14.97 -11.52
N ALA A 229 11.16 15.40 -10.59
CA ALA A 229 11.10 15.13 -9.17
C ALA A 229 9.83 15.68 -8.51
N GLY A 230 9.34 16.86 -8.93
CA GLY A 230 8.11 17.44 -8.41
C GLY A 230 6.87 16.59 -8.73
N HIS A 231 6.79 16.08 -9.96
CA HIS A 231 5.75 15.15 -10.38
C HIS A 231 5.85 13.81 -9.65
N LEU A 232 7.05 13.25 -9.50
CA LEU A 232 7.26 12.01 -8.74
C LEU A 232 6.85 12.21 -7.27
N ALA A 233 7.32 13.28 -6.61
CA ALA A 233 6.94 13.62 -5.24
C ALA A 233 5.42 13.77 -5.09
N ALA A 234 4.74 14.33 -6.09
CA ALA A 234 3.29 14.46 -6.07
C ALA A 234 2.57 13.11 -6.09
N LEU A 235 3.09 12.13 -6.83
CA LEU A 235 2.56 10.75 -6.87
C LEU A 235 2.83 10.02 -5.57
N LEU A 236 3.99 10.26 -4.95
CA LEU A 236 4.37 9.67 -3.67
C LEU A 236 3.73 10.36 -2.45
N GLY A 237 2.92 11.40 -2.64
CA GLY A 237 2.39 12.24 -1.55
C GLY A 237 1.45 11.53 -0.55
N GLU A 238 1.03 10.30 -0.85
CA GLU A 238 0.29 9.43 0.07
C GLU A 238 1.22 8.58 0.97
N LEU A 239 2.52 8.54 0.69
CA LEU A 239 3.53 7.86 1.52
C LEU A 239 4.05 8.81 2.62
N PRO A 240 4.41 8.28 3.81
CA PRO A 240 4.91 9.08 4.93
C PRO A 240 6.39 9.45 4.75
N LEU A 241 6.71 10.26 3.74
CA LEU A 241 8.10 10.54 3.35
C LEU A 241 8.79 11.64 4.16
N TYR A 242 8.03 12.56 4.77
CA TYR A 242 8.64 13.70 5.46
C TYR A 242 9.42 13.25 6.70
N GLY A 243 10.73 13.53 6.72
CA GLY A 243 11.65 13.10 7.78
C GLY A 243 12.00 11.60 7.75
N ALA A 244 11.54 10.86 6.74
CA ALA A 244 11.84 9.45 6.55
C ALA A 244 13.03 9.24 5.60
N ASP A 245 13.46 7.98 5.47
CA ASP A 245 14.43 7.56 4.47
C ASP A 245 13.71 6.92 3.27
N LEU A 246 14.01 7.41 2.07
CA LEU A 246 13.47 6.94 0.80
C LEU A 246 14.57 6.28 -0.02
N ARG A 247 14.47 4.98 -0.28
CA ARG A 247 15.37 4.23 -1.17
C ARG A 247 14.82 4.18 -2.58
N LEU A 248 15.58 4.66 -3.56
CA LEU A 248 15.25 4.51 -4.98
C LEU A 248 15.83 3.22 -5.55
N TRP A 249 14.96 2.29 -5.91
CA TRP A 249 15.32 1.10 -6.68
C TRP A 249 15.30 1.43 -8.17
N LEU A 250 16.46 1.88 -8.67
CA LEU A 250 16.66 2.29 -10.05
C LEU A 250 17.97 1.75 -10.64
N THR A 251 18.08 1.86 -11.95
CA THR A 251 19.32 1.72 -12.71
C THR A 251 19.65 3.09 -13.28
N TRP A 252 20.85 3.60 -13.05
CA TRP A 252 21.27 4.88 -13.59
C TRP A 252 21.42 4.79 -15.12
N PRO A 253 21.14 5.89 -15.85
CA PRO A 253 21.45 5.97 -17.26
C PRO A 253 22.96 5.89 -17.50
N SER A 254 23.37 5.33 -18.65
CA SER A 254 24.79 5.21 -19.01
C SER A 254 25.42 6.55 -19.40
N GLU A 255 24.62 7.49 -19.91
CA GLU A 255 25.10 8.79 -20.40
C GLU A 255 25.40 9.77 -19.23
N PRO A 256 26.61 10.37 -19.17
CA PRO A 256 27.00 11.28 -18.08
C PRO A 256 26.06 12.50 -17.91
N ASP A 257 25.57 13.08 -19.00
CA ASP A 257 24.65 14.22 -18.95
C ASP A 257 23.30 13.84 -18.34
N GLU A 258 22.81 12.63 -18.61
CA GLU A 258 21.59 12.12 -18.00
C GLU A 258 21.82 11.79 -16.52
N GLN A 259 23.00 11.31 -16.15
CA GLN A 259 23.37 11.10 -14.74
C GLN A 259 23.40 12.44 -14.00
N ALA A 260 24.05 13.49 -14.54
CA ALA A 260 24.07 14.81 -13.90
C ALA A 260 22.66 15.39 -13.68
N LYS A 261 21.77 15.23 -14.68
CA LYS A 261 20.35 15.59 -14.55
C LYS A 261 19.66 14.79 -13.45
N LEU A 262 19.83 13.47 -13.42
CA LEU A 262 19.18 12.63 -12.41
C LEU A 262 19.70 12.91 -11.00
N VAL A 263 20.98 13.26 -10.81
CA VAL A 263 21.51 13.73 -9.52
C VAL A 263 20.75 14.98 -9.06
N THR A 264 20.53 15.94 -9.95
CA THR A 264 19.74 17.14 -9.67
C THR A 264 18.30 16.79 -9.29
N GLN A 265 17.69 15.85 -10.02
CA GLN A 265 16.33 15.38 -9.74
C GLN A 265 16.23 14.62 -8.39
N ALA A 266 17.22 13.82 -8.02
CA ALA A 266 17.25 13.13 -6.73
C ALA A 266 17.36 14.12 -5.56
N ALA A 267 18.19 15.16 -5.69
CA ALA A 267 18.27 16.25 -4.71
C ALA A 267 16.97 17.04 -4.62
N GLU A 268 16.35 17.39 -5.75
CA GLU A 268 15.05 18.07 -5.78
C GLU A 268 13.92 17.22 -5.17
N LEU A 269 13.98 15.90 -5.37
CA LEU A 269 13.04 14.97 -4.75
C LEU A 269 13.19 14.96 -3.23
N ALA A 270 14.42 14.96 -2.72
CA ALA A 270 14.70 15.07 -1.28
C ALA A 270 14.12 16.37 -0.69
N GLU A 271 14.36 17.52 -1.35
CA GLU A 271 13.80 18.81 -0.95
C GLU A 271 12.27 18.82 -0.95
N THR A 272 11.65 18.30 -2.00
CA THR A 272 10.19 18.35 -2.18
C THR A 272 9.45 17.41 -1.23
N THR A 273 10.03 16.24 -0.94
CA THR A 273 9.42 15.24 -0.06
C THR A 273 9.78 15.46 1.41
N GLY A 274 10.90 16.14 1.68
CA GLY A 274 11.49 16.22 3.01
C GLY A 274 12.11 14.91 3.50
N ALA A 275 12.29 13.92 2.61
CA ALA A 275 12.94 12.64 2.91
C ALA A 275 14.44 12.72 2.62
N THR A 276 15.25 11.90 3.31
CA THR A 276 16.59 11.58 2.82
C THR A 276 16.45 10.55 1.70
N VAL A 277 16.86 10.91 0.49
CA VAL A 277 16.74 10.04 -0.69
C VAL A 277 18.05 9.28 -0.90
N TRP A 278 17.96 7.96 -0.95
CA TRP A 278 19.10 7.07 -1.18
C TRP A 278 19.07 6.53 -2.61
N THR A 279 20.18 6.69 -3.32
CA THR A 279 20.38 6.13 -4.67
C THR A 279 21.62 5.24 -4.69
N PRO A 280 21.71 4.27 -5.62
CA PRO A 280 23.01 3.70 -5.96
C PRO A 280 23.94 4.82 -6.50
N PRO A 281 25.26 4.60 -6.57
CA PRO A 281 26.19 5.56 -7.19
C PRO A 281 25.82 5.88 -8.65
N PRO A 282 26.12 7.10 -9.16
CA PRO A 282 25.94 7.45 -10.56
C PRO A 282 26.55 6.42 -11.51
N GLY A 283 25.81 6.06 -12.57
CA GLY A 283 26.15 4.99 -13.51
C GLY A 283 25.94 3.57 -12.97
N GLY A 284 25.67 3.42 -11.68
CA GLY A 284 25.41 2.15 -11.02
C GLY A 284 23.94 1.71 -11.03
N ARG A 285 23.60 0.72 -10.21
CA ARG A 285 22.24 0.18 -10.11
C ARG A 285 21.93 -0.42 -8.75
N ALA A 286 20.65 -0.52 -8.43
CA ALA A 286 20.18 -1.31 -7.29
C ALA A 286 19.74 -2.70 -7.76
N GLU A 287 20.28 -3.73 -7.12
CA GLU A 287 20.06 -5.15 -7.43
C GLU A 287 19.34 -5.85 -6.27
N LEU A 288 18.42 -6.75 -6.59
CA LEU A 288 17.74 -7.58 -5.58
C LEU A 288 18.60 -8.80 -5.22
N LEU A 289 18.93 -8.93 -3.94
CA LEU A 289 19.56 -10.12 -3.36
C LEU A 289 18.49 -11.17 -3.07
N GLY A 290 18.49 -12.26 -3.85
CA GLY A 290 17.44 -13.28 -3.81
C GLY A 290 17.34 -14.04 -2.48
N ASP A 291 18.46 -14.25 -1.80
CA ASP A 291 18.57 -14.91 -0.50
C ASP A 291 18.08 -14.05 0.66
N ARG A 292 18.35 -12.73 0.61
CA ARG A 292 17.99 -11.78 1.68
C ARG A 292 16.70 -11.01 1.42
N ARG A 293 16.14 -11.12 0.22
CA ARG A 293 14.99 -10.33 -0.24
C ARG A 293 15.17 -8.82 -0.03
N ASP A 294 16.39 -8.32 -0.19
CA ASP A 294 16.75 -6.92 0.02
C ASP A 294 17.53 -6.35 -1.17
N LEU A 295 17.76 -5.03 -1.20
CA LEU A 295 18.45 -4.35 -2.29
C LEU A 295 19.88 -3.99 -1.93
N ARG A 296 20.79 -4.30 -2.86
CA ARG A 296 22.19 -3.89 -2.84
C ARG A 296 22.48 -2.84 -3.89
N ALA A 297 23.25 -1.81 -3.54
CA ALA A 297 23.78 -0.85 -4.49
C ALA A 297 25.07 -1.38 -5.14
N LEU A 298 25.13 -1.26 -6.47
CA LEU A 298 26.29 -1.55 -7.29
C LEU A 298 26.74 -0.27 -8.00
N ASP A 299 28.03 -0.13 -8.21
CA ASP A 299 28.63 0.94 -9.03
C ASP A 299 28.51 0.65 -10.53
N ALA A 300 29.07 1.55 -11.36
CA ALA A 300 29.06 1.43 -12.82
C ALA A 300 29.85 0.21 -13.35
N ALA A 301 30.83 -0.29 -12.59
CA ALA A 301 31.59 -1.49 -12.93
C ALA A 301 30.88 -2.78 -12.46
N GLY A 302 29.75 -2.66 -11.76
CA GLY A 302 29.02 -3.77 -11.15
C GLY A 302 29.61 -4.22 -9.80
N GLY A 303 30.58 -3.49 -9.26
CA GLY A 303 31.13 -3.71 -7.93
C GLY A 303 30.16 -3.26 -6.85
N VAL A 304 30.23 -3.89 -5.67
CA VAL A 304 29.42 -3.49 -4.51
C VAL A 304 29.88 -2.12 -4.01
N ALA A 305 28.93 -1.21 -3.79
CA ALA A 305 29.25 0.15 -3.37
C ALA A 305 28.20 0.68 -2.37
N PRO A 306 28.58 1.60 -1.47
CA PRO A 306 27.64 2.21 -0.54
C PRO A 306 26.59 3.05 -1.27
N TRP A 307 25.37 3.06 -0.73
CA TRP A 307 24.32 3.97 -1.17
C TRP A 307 24.70 5.44 -0.96
N GLN A 308 24.26 6.31 -1.85
CA GLN A 308 24.47 7.75 -1.77
C GLN A 308 23.22 8.45 -1.24
N ALA A 309 23.41 9.31 -0.24
CA ALA A 309 22.33 10.09 0.37
C ALA A 309 22.20 11.49 -0.25
N HIS A 310 20.99 11.85 -0.64
CA HIS A 310 20.57 13.20 -1.00
C HIS A 310 19.67 13.72 0.11
N ARG A 311 20.15 14.72 0.86
CA ARG A 311 19.46 15.22 2.06
C ARG A 311 18.81 16.58 1.77
N PRO A 312 17.59 16.82 2.27
CA PRO A 312 17.00 18.14 2.20
C PRO A 312 17.73 19.10 3.13
N ARG A 313 17.83 20.37 2.76
CA ARG A 313 18.52 21.42 3.53
C ARG A 313 18.00 21.61 4.95
N TYR A 314 16.74 21.24 5.19
CA TYR A 314 16.08 21.40 6.48
C TYR A 314 16.03 20.10 7.31
N ALA A 315 16.72 19.04 6.90
CA ALA A 315 16.77 17.80 7.68
C ALA A 315 17.50 18.05 9.01
N GLU A 316 16.82 17.80 10.12
CA GLU A 316 17.42 17.81 11.46
C GLU A 316 18.01 16.43 11.79
N GLY A 317 19.20 16.39 12.39
CA GLY A 317 19.86 15.16 12.83
C GLY A 317 20.47 14.32 11.69
N PRO A 318 21.00 13.12 11.97
CA PRO A 318 21.44 12.17 10.94
C PRO A 318 20.26 11.38 10.33
N PRO A 319 20.44 10.71 9.17
CA PRO A 319 19.44 9.80 8.61
C PRO A 319 19.13 8.62 9.56
N ALA A 320 17.96 8.00 9.44
CA ALA A 320 17.56 6.86 10.28
C ALA A 320 18.24 5.54 9.85
N VAL A 321 18.70 5.47 8.61
CA VAL A 321 19.49 4.35 8.07
C VAL A 321 20.92 4.76 7.72
N ASP A 322 21.84 3.80 7.74
CA ASP A 322 23.22 3.96 7.27
C ASP A 322 23.50 3.08 6.06
N ALA A 323 24.27 3.61 5.11
CA ALA A 323 24.86 2.84 4.04
C ALA A 323 26.01 1.97 4.56
N THR A 324 25.96 0.66 4.29
CA THR A 324 27.03 -0.27 4.64
C THR A 324 28.04 -0.41 3.48
N PRO A 325 29.28 -0.85 3.76
CA PRO A 325 30.25 -1.19 2.72
C PRO A 325 29.76 -2.29 1.77
N ASP A 326 28.91 -3.19 2.25
CA ASP A 326 28.27 -4.26 1.46
C ASP A 326 27.14 -3.74 0.55
N GLY A 327 26.96 -2.42 0.45
CA GLY A 327 25.96 -1.79 -0.39
C GLY A 327 24.54 -1.98 0.10
N LEU A 328 24.31 -2.19 1.40
CA LEU A 328 22.98 -2.30 2.01
C LEU A 328 22.63 -1.00 2.76
N LEU A 329 21.34 -0.83 3.09
CA LEU A 329 20.87 0.19 4.03
C LEU A 329 20.42 -0.49 5.32
N ALA A 330 21.07 -0.18 6.43
CA ALA A 330 20.78 -0.76 7.74
C ALA A 330 20.22 0.30 8.71
N PRO A 331 19.16 0.01 9.49
CA PRO A 331 18.66 0.94 10.51
C PRO A 331 19.71 1.26 11.58
N ARG A 332 19.85 2.54 11.95
CA ARG A 332 20.81 2.97 12.97
C ARG A 332 20.51 2.42 14.36
N VAL A 333 19.23 2.29 14.72
CA VAL A 333 18.79 1.78 16.03
C VAL A 333 19.28 0.34 16.27
N SER A 334 19.52 -0.43 15.20
CA SER A 334 20.03 -1.80 15.29
C SER A 334 21.52 -1.88 15.71
N ARG A 335 22.28 -0.78 15.68
CA ARG A 335 23.70 -0.75 16.06
C ARG A 335 23.98 -0.17 17.46
N GLN A 336 22.99 0.37 18.15
CA GLN A 336 23.18 1.05 19.44
C GLN A 336 22.76 0.23 20.68
N ARG A 337 22.82 -1.10 20.62
CA ARG A 337 22.86 -1.91 21.86
C ARG A 337 24.32 -2.09 22.25
N VAL A 338 24.86 -1.10 22.96
CA VAL A 338 26.10 -1.28 23.73
C VAL A 338 25.81 -2.37 24.75
N VAL A 339 26.42 -3.54 24.56
CA VAL A 339 26.55 -4.53 25.64
C VAL A 339 27.43 -3.86 26.68
N VAL A 340 26.80 -3.40 27.77
CA VAL A 340 27.54 -3.17 29.01
C VAL A 340 27.87 -4.55 29.53
N THR A 341 29.01 -5.11 29.09
CA THR A 341 29.69 -6.14 29.85
C THR A 341 30.02 -5.50 31.19
N GLY A 342 29.21 -5.81 32.20
CA GLY A 342 29.56 -5.48 33.58
C GLY A 342 30.85 -6.20 33.91
N ASP A 343 31.90 -5.43 34.18
CA ASP A 343 33.12 -5.91 34.82
C ASP A 343 32.74 -6.60 36.14
N ALA A 344 32.91 -7.92 36.18
CA ALA A 344 33.11 -8.65 37.42
C ALA A 344 34.62 -8.98 37.51
N PRO A 345 35.28 -8.72 38.65
CA PRO A 345 36.72 -8.87 38.76
C PRO A 345 37.15 -10.35 38.76
N PRO A 346 38.40 -10.64 38.36
CA PRO A 346 38.92 -12.00 38.33
C PRO A 346 39.28 -12.44 39.75
N ASP A 347 38.90 -13.66 40.11
CA ASP A 347 39.47 -14.34 41.27
C ASP A 347 40.31 -15.51 40.80
N ASP A 348 41.56 -15.45 41.22
CA ASP A 348 42.69 -16.28 40.84
C ASP A 348 42.64 -17.66 41.53
N THR A 349 42.61 -18.73 40.71
CA THR A 349 43.41 -19.99 40.80
C THR A 349 43.45 -20.84 42.10
N PRO A 350 44.05 -22.07 42.16
CA PRO A 350 44.65 -22.91 41.10
C PRO A 350 44.41 -24.45 41.22
N THR A 351 44.88 -25.15 40.17
CA THR A 351 45.59 -26.46 40.14
C THR A 351 44.96 -27.74 40.69
N GLY A 352 44.92 -28.73 39.81
CA GLY A 352 44.92 -30.16 40.12
C GLY A 352 45.12 -30.98 38.85
N ASP A 353 46.38 -31.09 38.41
CA ASP A 353 46.83 -32.05 37.40
C ASP A 353 46.57 -33.50 37.84
N ALA A 354 46.20 -34.37 36.89
CA ALA A 354 46.86 -35.66 36.62
C ALA A 354 46.04 -36.54 35.66
N ASP A 355 46.58 -36.69 34.45
CA ASP A 355 46.91 -37.97 33.78
C ASP A 355 45.92 -39.15 33.79
N ASP A 356 45.42 -39.41 32.57
CA ASP A 356 45.79 -40.56 31.72
C ASP A 356 45.03 -41.89 31.82
N ALA A 357 44.93 -42.51 30.64
CA ALA A 357 44.57 -43.90 30.30
C ALA A 357 43.08 -44.36 30.26
N ALA A 358 42.58 -44.49 29.02
CA ALA A 358 41.69 -45.59 28.59
C ALA A 358 42.51 -46.92 28.52
N PRO A 359 41.95 -48.16 28.54
CA PRO A 359 40.81 -48.59 27.70
C PRO A 359 39.88 -49.75 28.20
N ASN A 360 38.80 -49.93 27.43
CA ASN A 360 38.01 -51.14 27.09
C ASN A 360 37.19 -51.97 28.12
N ASP A 361 35.96 -52.26 27.66
CA ASP A 361 35.08 -53.45 27.83
C ASP A 361 34.84 -54.00 29.25
N THR A 362 33.62 -54.21 29.72
CA THR A 362 32.61 -55.15 29.19
C THR A 362 31.31 -54.94 29.99
N GLY A 363 30.16 -55.22 29.39
CA GLY A 363 28.83 -54.78 29.84
C GLY A 363 28.25 -55.30 31.16
N SER A 364 27.12 -54.70 31.54
CA SER A 364 25.99 -55.39 32.19
C SER A 364 24.75 -54.51 32.12
N ASP A 365 23.69 -55.05 31.54
CA ASP A 365 22.30 -54.64 31.78
C ASP A 365 21.99 -54.67 33.28
N GLY A 366 21.16 -53.73 33.74
CA GLY A 366 20.62 -53.74 35.10
C GLY A 366 20.02 -52.42 35.59
N THR A 367 18.80 -52.13 35.15
CA THR A 367 17.69 -51.52 35.92
C THR A 367 17.99 -50.54 37.06
N GLY A 368 17.49 -49.30 36.95
CA GLY A 368 17.01 -48.54 38.12
C GLY A 368 17.12 -47.03 38.02
N SER A 369 16.02 -46.38 37.62
CA SER A 369 15.49 -45.09 38.09
C SER A 369 16.47 -44.05 38.66
N ASP A 370 16.60 -42.90 38.00
CA ASP A 370 16.35 -41.62 38.69
C ASP A 370 16.14 -40.42 37.75
N GLY A 371 15.05 -39.71 38.02
CA GLY A 371 14.76 -38.30 37.74
C GLY A 371 15.52 -37.57 36.64
N THR A 372 15.06 -37.69 35.39
CA THR A 372 15.19 -36.57 34.43
C THR A 372 13.84 -35.89 34.33
N ALA A 373 13.72 -34.74 35.00
CA ALA A 373 12.62 -33.81 34.77
C ALA A 373 12.59 -33.48 33.27
N PRO A 374 11.43 -33.50 32.60
CA PRO A 374 11.37 -33.10 31.21
C PRO A 374 11.72 -31.61 31.12
N ASP A 375 12.72 -31.30 30.30
CA ASP A 375 13.00 -29.95 29.82
C ASP A 375 11.67 -29.25 29.50
N GLY A 376 11.44 -28.11 30.15
CA GLY A 376 10.26 -27.29 29.91
C GLY A 376 10.12 -26.98 28.42
N PRO A 377 8.89 -26.89 27.89
CA PRO A 377 8.67 -26.68 26.47
C PRO A 377 9.38 -25.39 26.04
N GLY A 378 10.39 -25.54 25.18
CA GLY A 378 11.01 -24.41 24.49
C GLY A 378 9.93 -23.57 23.79
N PRO A 379 10.21 -22.28 23.48
CA PRO A 379 9.21 -21.36 22.94
C PRO A 379 8.62 -21.88 21.63
N ALA A 380 7.47 -22.57 21.73
CA ALA A 380 6.78 -23.16 20.61
C ALA A 380 5.93 -22.07 19.92
N ARG A 381 6.24 -21.81 18.66
CA ARG A 381 5.53 -20.82 17.84
C ARG A 381 4.06 -21.26 17.67
N PRO A 382 3.07 -20.34 17.80
CA PRO A 382 1.67 -20.71 17.66
C PRO A 382 1.36 -21.25 16.26
N ALA A 383 0.46 -22.24 16.20
CA ALA A 383 0.05 -22.86 14.95
C ALA A 383 -0.78 -21.90 14.07
N PRO A 384 -0.72 -22.04 12.73
CA PRO A 384 -1.60 -21.30 11.82
C PRO A 384 -3.08 -21.57 12.11
N SER A 385 -3.92 -20.56 11.89
CA SER A 385 -5.36 -20.68 12.04
C SER A 385 -6.03 -21.25 10.78
N ALA A 386 -7.12 -21.98 10.97
CA ALA A 386 -7.90 -22.53 9.85
C ALA A 386 -8.54 -21.41 9.01
N ARG A 387 -8.56 -21.60 7.68
CA ARG A 387 -9.21 -20.66 6.76
C ARG A 387 -10.72 -20.64 6.99
N PRO A 388 -11.34 -19.46 7.19
CA PRO A 388 -12.79 -19.38 7.34
C PRO A 388 -13.50 -19.59 6.00
N THR A 389 -14.75 -20.06 6.07
CA THR A 389 -15.64 -20.00 4.90
C THR A 389 -16.05 -18.56 4.64
N LEU A 390 -16.25 -18.20 3.37
CA LEU A 390 -16.58 -16.84 2.93
C LEU A 390 -17.95 -16.80 2.26
N ALA A 391 -18.68 -15.70 2.44
CA ALA A 391 -19.88 -15.40 1.67
C ALA A 391 -19.97 -13.92 1.33
N ALA A 392 -20.67 -13.60 0.25
CA ALA A 392 -20.97 -12.22 -0.11
C ALA A 392 -21.86 -11.58 0.96
N GLU A 393 -21.48 -10.37 1.38
CA GLU A 393 -22.28 -9.61 2.32
C GLU A 393 -23.60 -9.15 1.68
N THR A 394 -24.72 -9.51 2.31
CA THR A 394 -26.07 -9.14 1.85
C THR A 394 -26.52 -7.75 2.27
N ARG A 395 -25.98 -7.19 3.36
CA ARG A 395 -26.40 -5.87 3.89
C ARG A 395 -25.28 -5.09 4.59
N ARG A 396 -24.91 -3.95 4.01
CA ARG A 396 -23.88 -3.04 4.55
C ARG A 396 -24.31 -2.48 5.92
N ALA A 397 -23.45 -2.62 6.93
CA ALA A 397 -23.53 -1.77 8.12
C ALA A 397 -23.31 -0.29 7.72
N PRO A 398 -24.07 0.67 8.26
CA PRO A 398 -23.87 2.08 7.99
C PRO A 398 -22.50 2.49 8.55
N ARG A 399 -21.50 2.57 7.66
CA ARG A 399 -20.09 2.99 7.89
C ARG A 399 -19.18 1.87 8.41
N TYR A 400 -18.55 1.20 7.46
CA TYR A 400 -17.51 0.18 7.65
C TYR A 400 -16.24 0.66 8.39
N GLY A 401 -16.06 1.98 8.51
CA GLY A 401 -14.79 2.61 8.87
C GLY A 401 -14.16 3.23 7.63
N PRO A 402 -13.45 2.46 6.78
CA PRO A 402 -12.79 2.99 5.60
C PRO A 402 -13.80 3.44 4.52
N PRO A 403 -13.72 4.68 4.01
CA PRO A 403 -14.67 5.21 3.03
C PRO A 403 -14.53 4.58 1.64
N TRP A 404 -13.38 3.97 1.33
CA TRP A 404 -13.09 3.32 0.06
C TRP A 404 -13.63 1.88 -0.04
N LEU A 405 -14.04 1.27 1.08
CA LEU A 405 -14.67 -0.06 1.08
C LEU A 405 -16.11 0.02 0.56
N ARG A 406 -16.36 -0.62 -0.59
CA ARG A 406 -17.66 -0.72 -1.25
C ARG A 406 -18.57 -1.76 -0.59
N PRO A 407 -19.91 -1.65 -0.73
CA PRO A 407 -20.83 -2.73 -0.36
C PRO A 407 -20.55 -4.05 -1.11
N GLY A 408 -21.03 -5.17 -0.57
CA GLY A 408 -20.97 -6.47 -1.26
C GLY A 408 -19.59 -7.14 -1.22
N GLN A 409 -18.79 -6.83 -0.19
CA GLN A 409 -17.54 -7.55 0.06
C GLN A 409 -17.82 -9.00 0.45
N GLN A 410 -16.86 -9.89 0.23
CA GLN A 410 -16.89 -11.19 0.88
C GLN A 410 -16.47 -11.04 2.34
N VAL A 411 -17.16 -11.72 3.24
CA VAL A 411 -16.86 -11.72 4.67
C VAL A 411 -16.84 -13.15 5.21
N ASN A 412 -16.14 -13.37 6.33
CA ASN A 412 -16.12 -14.67 6.99
C ASN A 412 -17.54 -15.07 7.46
N VAL A 413 -17.95 -16.31 7.26
CA VAL A 413 -19.22 -16.85 7.81
C VAL A 413 -19.01 -17.76 9.00
N THR A 414 -17.80 -18.27 9.18
CA THR A 414 -17.39 -19.04 10.35
C THR A 414 -16.55 -18.17 11.29
N THR A 415 -16.67 -18.43 12.59
CA THR A 415 -15.72 -17.90 13.57
C THR A 415 -14.34 -18.48 13.29
N PHE A 416 -13.32 -17.65 13.37
CA PHE A 416 -11.93 -18.08 13.21
C PHE A 416 -11.01 -17.21 14.05
N GLU A 417 -9.72 -17.55 14.06
CA GLU A 417 -8.71 -16.80 14.77
C GLU A 417 -7.68 -16.24 13.81
N ALA A 418 -7.10 -15.11 14.17
CA ALA A 418 -6.10 -14.44 13.39
C ALA A 418 -5.12 -13.70 14.29
N PHE A 419 -3.97 -13.33 13.74
CA PHE A 419 -2.90 -12.63 14.42
C PHE A 419 -2.83 -11.19 13.90
N VAL A 420 -3.00 -10.23 14.80
CA VAL A 420 -2.90 -8.79 14.52
C VAL A 420 -1.54 -8.31 15.02
N PRO A 421 -0.66 -7.79 14.15
CA PRO A 421 0.61 -7.24 14.58
C PRO A 421 0.41 -5.94 15.36
N VAL A 422 1.20 -5.77 16.41
CA VAL A 422 1.18 -4.63 17.31
C VAL A 422 2.50 -3.87 17.22
N THR A 423 2.40 -2.55 17.13
CA THR A 423 3.56 -1.65 17.28
C THR A 423 3.55 -1.04 18.69
N GLY A 424 4.67 -1.18 19.39
CA GLY A 424 4.83 -0.70 20.77
C GLY A 424 4.31 -1.68 21.83
N ASP A 425 3.87 -1.15 22.96
CA ASP A 425 3.48 -1.94 24.14
C ASP A 425 2.23 -2.82 23.91
N LEU A 426 2.42 -4.14 24.04
CA LEU A 426 1.42 -5.18 23.76
C LEU A 426 0.24 -5.13 24.72
N GLU A 427 0.52 -5.01 26.02
CA GLU A 427 -0.48 -4.94 27.09
C GLU A 427 -1.40 -3.73 26.89
N ARG A 428 -0.81 -2.56 26.59
CA ARG A 428 -1.56 -1.35 26.27
C ARG A 428 -2.33 -1.48 24.97
N ALA A 429 -1.81 -2.18 23.97
CA ALA A 429 -2.55 -2.42 22.74
C ALA A 429 -3.80 -3.28 22.98
N ALA A 430 -3.72 -4.29 23.85
CA ALA A 430 -4.86 -5.09 24.26
C ALA A 430 -5.90 -4.28 25.06
N ALA A 431 -5.45 -3.44 25.99
CA ALA A 431 -6.33 -2.66 26.87
C ALA A 431 -6.94 -1.41 26.19
N ASP A 432 -6.09 -0.57 25.58
CA ASP A 432 -6.46 0.74 25.05
C ASP A 432 -6.81 0.72 23.56
N GLY A 433 -6.37 -0.31 22.83
CA GLY A 433 -6.52 -0.49 21.40
C GLY A 433 -5.19 -0.49 20.65
N VAL A 434 -5.18 -1.14 19.49
CA VAL A 434 -4.02 -1.24 18.59
C VAL A 434 -3.81 0.12 17.92
N PRO A 435 -2.60 0.70 17.98
CA PRO A 435 -2.31 1.95 17.29
C PRO A 435 -2.36 1.73 15.78
N SER A 436 -3.27 2.43 15.09
CA SER A 436 -3.40 2.37 13.64
C SER A 436 -3.63 3.76 13.06
N ALA A 437 -3.01 4.01 11.92
CA ALA A 437 -3.28 5.20 11.11
C ALA A 437 -4.46 4.97 10.15
N GLU A 438 -4.98 3.74 10.05
CA GLU A 438 -6.10 3.37 9.20
C GLU A 438 -7.36 3.08 10.02
N LEU A 439 -8.56 3.18 9.41
CA LEU A 439 -9.82 2.78 10.08
C LEU A 439 -10.10 1.28 9.98
N PHE A 440 -9.05 0.48 10.01
CA PHE A 440 -9.07 -0.97 10.05
C PHE A 440 -7.77 -1.50 10.67
N LEU A 441 -7.77 -2.78 11.02
CA LEU A 441 -6.58 -3.54 11.39
C LEU A 441 -6.33 -4.63 10.35
N VAL A 442 -5.06 -5.00 10.16
CA VAL A 442 -4.65 -6.12 9.32
C VAL A 442 -4.45 -7.34 10.21
N ALA A 443 -5.01 -8.47 9.82
CA ALA A 443 -4.91 -9.72 10.55
C ALA A 443 -4.42 -10.84 9.62
N HIS A 444 -3.58 -11.73 10.14
CA HIS A 444 -2.97 -12.83 9.39
C HIS A 444 -3.42 -14.18 9.98
N LEU A 445 -3.70 -15.19 9.16
CA LEU A 445 -3.99 -16.54 9.69
C LEU A 445 -2.73 -17.25 10.20
N ASP A 446 -1.60 -17.03 9.52
CA ASP A 446 -0.30 -17.56 9.91
C ASP A 446 0.53 -16.45 10.58
N PRO A 447 1.02 -16.65 11.82
CA PRO A 447 1.90 -15.69 12.49
C PRO A 447 3.22 -15.45 11.73
N ARG A 448 3.61 -16.32 10.78
CA ARG A 448 4.78 -16.14 9.90
C ARG A 448 4.55 -15.10 8.80
N SER A 449 3.29 -14.81 8.48
CA SER A 449 2.93 -13.79 7.48
C SER A 449 2.89 -12.39 8.06
N ALA A 450 2.93 -12.25 9.39
CA ALA A 450 3.06 -10.96 10.04
C ALA A 450 4.47 -10.37 9.85
N PRO A 451 4.64 -9.04 9.93
CA PRO A 451 5.96 -8.41 9.82
C PRO A 451 6.95 -9.00 10.83
N GLN A 452 8.20 -9.23 10.41
CA GLN A 452 9.24 -9.79 11.27
C GLN A 452 9.41 -8.96 12.53
N ARG A 453 9.67 -9.66 13.65
CA ARG A 453 9.92 -9.07 14.98
C ARG A 453 8.80 -8.18 15.53
N SER A 454 7.55 -8.41 15.09
CA SER A 454 6.38 -7.73 15.65
C SER A 454 5.74 -8.57 16.75
N ASP A 455 5.34 -7.92 17.84
CA ASP A 455 4.44 -8.51 18.82
C ASP A 455 3.07 -8.74 18.17
N LEU A 456 2.37 -9.81 18.55
CA LEU A 456 1.12 -10.23 17.94
C LEU A 456 0.01 -10.36 18.99
N LEU A 457 -1.18 -9.87 18.67
CA LEU A 457 -2.41 -10.24 19.37
C LEU A 457 -3.13 -11.33 18.59
N ARG A 458 -3.44 -12.44 19.25
CA ARG A 458 -4.37 -13.43 18.72
C ARG A 458 -5.78 -12.96 19.00
N VAL A 459 -6.57 -12.82 17.95
CA VAL A 459 -7.93 -12.33 18.02
C VAL A 459 -8.90 -13.39 17.50
N ARG A 460 -10.00 -13.55 18.20
CA ARG A 460 -11.14 -14.34 17.74
C ARG A 460 -12.09 -13.43 16.99
N VAL A 461 -12.43 -13.81 15.75
CA VAL A 461 -13.26 -13.03 14.85
C VAL A 461 -14.55 -13.79 14.55
N GLU A 462 -15.66 -13.22 14.97
CA GLU A 462 -17.01 -13.76 14.73
C GLU A 462 -17.45 -13.53 13.27
N PRO A 463 -18.47 -14.27 12.78
CA PRO A 463 -18.96 -14.15 11.40
C PRO A 463 -19.22 -12.70 11.00
N GLY A 464 -18.82 -12.28 9.81
CA GLY A 464 -19.00 -10.92 9.28
C GLY A 464 -18.02 -9.88 9.83
N GLY A 465 -17.03 -10.29 10.64
CA GLY A 465 -16.05 -9.40 11.26
C GLY A 465 -14.82 -9.10 10.40
N ALA A 466 -14.48 -9.99 9.47
CA ALA A 466 -13.28 -9.90 8.64
C ALA A 466 -13.60 -9.94 7.14
N ILE A 467 -12.79 -9.20 6.37
CA ILE A 467 -12.81 -9.19 4.91
C ILE A 467 -11.47 -9.75 4.40
N PRO A 468 -11.43 -10.89 3.72
CA PRO A 468 -10.22 -11.37 3.04
C PRO A 468 -9.72 -10.35 2.01
N VAL A 469 -8.43 -10.05 2.05
CA VAL A 469 -7.84 -9.01 1.21
C VAL A 469 -7.81 -9.40 -0.27
N GLN A 470 -7.63 -10.69 -0.56
CA GLN A 470 -7.41 -11.21 -1.92
C GLN A 470 -8.67 -11.12 -2.80
N VAL A 471 -9.85 -11.01 -2.19
CA VAL A 471 -11.14 -10.92 -2.88
C VAL A 471 -11.81 -9.56 -2.65
N LEU A 472 -11.06 -8.53 -2.27
CA LEU A 472 -11.57 -7.17 -2.13
C LEU A 472 -12.14 -6.67 -3.46
N ARG A 473 -13.43 -6.32 -3.43
CA ARG A 473 -14.15 -5.75 -4.59
C ARG A 473 -14.10 -4.21 -4.61
N SER A 474 -13.07 -3.64 -3.99
CA SER A 474 -12.94 -2.20 -3.79
C SER A 474 -11.66 -1.68 -4.42
N HIS A 475 -11.67 -0.41 -4.84
CA HIS A 475 -10.45 0.27 -5.25
C HIS A 475 -9.60 0.54 -4.00
N VAL A 476 -8.60 -0.31 -3.77
CA VAL A 476 -7.68 -0.19 -2.64
C VAL A 476 -6.74 1.01 -2.87
N PRO A 477 -6.64 1.95 -1.90
CA PRO A 477 -5.69 3.05 -1.98
C PRO A 477 -4.27 2.57 -2.26
N ALA A 478 -3.48 3.34 -3.05
CA ALA A 478 -2.13 2.95 -3.45
C ALA A 478 -1.24 2.50 -2.27
N ARG A 479 -1.27 3.23 -1.15
CA ARG A 479 -0.52 2.90 0.07
C ARG A 479 -0.90 1.56 0.71
N LEU A 480 -2.07 1.01 0.38
CA LEU A 480 -2.61 -0.23 0.93
C LEU A 480 -2.60 -1.38 -0.08
N GLN A 481 -2.17 -1.13 -1.32
CA GLN A 481 -2.19 -2.18 -2.34
C GLN A 481 -1.29 -3.36 -1.95
N TYR A 482 -0.27 -3.18 -1.11
CA TYR A 482 0.64 -4.25 -0.66
C TYR A 482 -0.08 -5.38 0.05
N LEU A 483 -1.21 -5.07 0.66
CA LEU A 483 -2.06 -6.06 1.30
C LEU A 483 -2.62 -7.05 0.26
N LEU A 484 -2.84 -6.65 -1.00
CA LEU A 484 -3.37 -7.52 -2.06
C LEU A 484 -2.45 -8.71 -2.36
N GLY A 485 -1.14 -8.55 -2.16
CA GLY A 485 -0.16 -9.62 -2.33
C GLY A 485 0.06 -10.48 -1.09
N ALA A 486 -0.51 -10.11 0.07
CA ALA A 486 -0.29 -10.81 1.31
C ALA A 486 -1.24 -12.02 1.38
N PRO A 487 -0.74 -13.26 1.34
CA PRO A 487 -1.60 -14.44 1.47
C PRO A 487 -2.23 -14.46 2.87
N ASP A 488 -3.39 -15.12 2.98
CA ASP A 488 -4.05 -15.40 4.27
C ASP A 488 -4.23 -14.17 5.18
N THR A 489 -4.39 -13.01 4.54
CA THR A 489 -4.51 -11.72 5.18
C THR A 489 -5.95 -11.19 5.08
N PHE A 490 -6.44 -10.66 6.19
CA PHE A 490 -7.79 -10.16 6.39
C PHE A 490 -7.76 -8.72 6.90
N LEU A 491 -8.72 -7.91 6.46
CA LEU A 491 -9.03 -6.62 7.05
C LEU A 491 -10.05 -6.82 8.17
N LEU A 492 -9.83 -6.16 9.30
CA LEU A 492 -10.78 -5.98 10.39
C LEU A 492 -11.23 -4.52 10.43
N PRO A 493 -12.31 -4.15 9.72
CA PRO A 493 -12.75 -2.76 9.62
C PRO A 493 -13.22 -2.21 10.97
N ALA A 494 -12.96 -0.93 11.24
CA ALA A 494 -13.35 -0.27 12.50
C ALA A 494 -14.83 -0.44 12.85
N GLY A 495 -15.71 -0.41 11.83
CA GLY A 495 -17.16 -0.58 12.00
C GLY A 495 -17.61 -2.02 12.26
N ARG A 496 -16.67 -2.98 12.33
CA ARG A 496 -16.90 -4.41 12.56
C ARG A 496 -16.09 -4.97 13.73
N LEU A 497 -15.33 -4.13 14.43
CA LEU A 497 -14.50 -4.56 15.55
C LEU A 497 -15.32 -5.08 16.74
N ASP A 498 -16.63 -4.81 16.77
CA ASP A 498 -17.57 -5.41 17.72
C ASP A 498 -17.62 -6.94 17.61
N ARG A 499 -17.17 -7.48 16.48
CA ARG A 499 -17.07 -8.91 16.17
C ARG A 499 -15.68 -9.48 16.38
N ALA A 500 -14.72 -8.70 16.89
CA ALA A 500 -13.37 -9.16 17.15
C ALA A 500 -13.01 -8.98 18.64
N ARG A 501 -12.47 -10.03 19.26
CA ARG A 501 -12.03 -10.02 20.66
C ARG A 501 -10.61 -10.52 20.79
N VAL A 502 -9.84 -9.90 21.68
CA VAL A 502 -8.51 -10.37 22.04
C VAL A 502 -8.64 -11.68 22.81
N ARG A 503 -7.84 -12.67 22.42
CA ARG A 503 -7.73 -13.97 23.09
C ARG A 503 -6.43 -14.04 23.88
N ASP A 504 -5.30 -13.95 23.19
CA ASP A 504 -3.95 -14.08 23.77
C ASP A 504 -3.00 -13.06 23.11
N GLY A 505 -1.80 -12.88 23.68
CA GLY A 505 -0.72 -12.10 23.06
C GLY A 505 0.59 -12.87 22.96
N PHE A 506 1.44 -12.45 22.04
CA PHE A 506 2.76 -13.04 21.78
C PHE A 506 3.79 -11.93 21.61
N ARG A 507 4.90 -12.00 22.33
CA ARG A 507 6.05 -11.11 22.13
C ARG A 507 7.07 -11.73 21.19
N ALA A 508 7.58 -10.94 20.27
CA ALA A 508 8.69 -11.35 19.41
C ALA A 508 9.97 -11.56 20.24
N THR A 509 10.73 -12.60 19.92
CA THR A 509 12.07 -12.83 20.47
C THR A 509 13.15 -12.51 19.43
N ASP A 510 14.40 -12.38 19.86
CA ASP A 510 15.52 -12.02 18.98
C ASP A 510 15.79 -13.08 17.88
N ASP A 511 15.44 -14.34 18.16
CA ASP A 511 15.60 -15.51 17.28
C ASP A 511 14.39 -15.76 16.34
N ASP A 512 13.61 -14.72 16.00
CA ASP A 512 12.36 -14.82 15.21
C ASP A 512 11.28 -15.75 15.83
N GLY A 513 11.41 -16.03 17.13
CA GLY A 513 10.44 -16.78 17.93
C GLY A 513 9.32 -15.90 18.48
N LEU A 514 8.29 -16.55 19.04
CA LEU A 514 7.17 -15.90 19.68
C LEU A 514 6.97 -16.49 21.08
N ARG A 515 6.97 -15.64 22.10
CA ARG A 515 6.71 -16.03 23.49
C ARG A 515 5.30 -15.59 23.89
N ALA A 516 4.47 -16.52 24.34
CA ALA A 516 3.12 -16.20 24.82
C ALA A 516 3.16 -15.24 26.03
N VAL A 517 2.12 -14.41 26.13
CA VAL A 517 1.86 -13.50 27.24
C VAL A 517 0.46 -13.77 27.76
N ASP A 518 0.38 -14.10 29.05
CA ASP A 518 -0.87 -14.39 29.74
C ASP A 518 -1.60 -13.11 30.17
N GLY A 519 -2.92 -13.21 30.39
CA GLY A 519 -3.72 -12.15 31.02
C GLY A 519 -4.19 -11.03 30.08
N LEU A 520 -4.21 -11.27 28.76
CA LEU A 520 -4.65 -10.30 27.74
C LEU A 520 -6.07 -10.58 27.19
N ASP A 521 -6.83 -11.47 27.83
CA ASP A 521 -8.03 -12.09 27.26
C ASP A 521 -9.33 -11.27 27.42
N GLY A 522 -10.26 -11.46 26.47
CA GLY A 522 -11.67 -11.10 26.60
C GLY A 522 -12.07 -9.69 26.17
N ALA A 523 -11.11 -8.76 26.05
CA ALA A 523 -11.40 -7.38 25.64
C ALA A 523 -11.82 -7.28 24.16
N PRO A 524 -12.83 -6.43 23.83
CA PRO A 524 -13.11 -6.06 22.45
C PRO A 524 -11.87 -5.45 21.78
N LEU A 525 -11.58 -5.87 20.55
CA LEU A 525 -10.50 -5.29 19.77
C LEU A 525 -10.84 -3.82 19.45
N ARG A 526 -9.87 -2.92 19.61
CA ARG A 526 -10.06 -1.48 19.39
C ARG A 526 -8.94 -0.92 18.54
N ILE A 527 -9.24 0.18 17.85
CA ILE A 527 -8.24 1.02 17.19
C ILE A 527 -8.03 2.27 18.07
N ARG A 528 -6.78 2.66 18.26
CA ARG A 528 -6.42 3.98 18.78
C ARG A 528 -5.61 4.75 17.76
N SER A 529 -5.65 6.08 17.83
CA SER A 529 -4.79 6.97 17.04
C SER A 529 -3.32 6.52 17.08
N ALA A 530 -2.74 6.29 15.91
CA ALA A 530 -1.31 6.16 15.76
C ALA A 530 -0.56 7.43 16.24
N PRO A 531 0.73 7.31 16.61
CA PRO A 531 1.58 8.45 16.90
C PRO A 531 1.58 9.49 15.76
N ALA A 532 1.88 10.75 16.10
CA ALA A 532 1.87 11.85 15.12
C ALA A 532 2.93 11.74 14.01
N GLY A 533 3.98 10.93 14.20
CA GLY A 533 4.93 10.60 13.13
C GLY A 533 4.35 9.67 12.06
N ALA A 534 3.42 8.80 12.45
CA ALA A 534 2.78 7.82 11.57
C ALA A 534 1.44 8.32 10.98
N SER A 535 0.98 9.51 11.35
CA SER A 535 -0.34 10.02 10.99
C SER A 535 -0.40 11.55 11.01
N SER A 536 -1.24 12.16 10.17
CA SER A 536 -1.34 13.63 10.11
C SER A 536 -1.96 14.21 11.40
N GLY A 537 -1.13 14.57 12.38
CA GLY A 537 -1.57 15.13 13.65
C GLY A 537 -2.27 14.14 14.60
N GLY A 538 -2.06 12.83 14.42
CA GLY A 538 -2.79 11.80 15.19
C GLY A 538 -4.18 11.47 14.64
N LEU A 539 -4.49 11.90 13.41
CA LEU A 539 -5.74 11.59 12.70
C LEU A 539 -5.55 10.39 11.76
N PRO A 540 -6.58 9.55 11.58
CA PRO A 540 -6.52 8.46 10.62
C PRO A 540 -6.32 9.00 9.19
N HIS A 541 -5.76 8.18 8.28
CA HIS A 541 -5.61 8.55 6.88
C HIS A 541 -6.95 8.67 6.15
N ASP A 542 -7.95 7.91 6.60
CA ASP A 542 -9.34 7.90 6.13
C ASP A 542 -10.16 9.10 6.66
N VAL A 543 -9.60 10.30 6.56
CA VAL A 543 -10.25 11.56 6.96
C VAL A 543 -11.15 12.13 5.87
N SER A 544 -12.16 12.90 6.28
CA SER A 544 -12.92 13.75 5.37
C SER A 544 -12.06 14.92 4.91
N ARG A 545 -12.01 15.18 3.60
CA ARG A 545 -11.17 16.22 3.02
C ARG A 545 -11.98 17.42 2.57
N TRP A 546 -11.43 18.61 2.79
CA TRP A 546 -12.01 19.89 2.39
C TRP A 546 -11.04 20.68 1.48
N PRO A 547 -11.56 21.42 0.49
CA PRO A 547 -12.93 21.39 -0.02
C PRO A 547 -13.24 20.08 -0.74
N ALA A 548 -14.51 19.66 -0.72
CA ALA A 548 -14.95 18.50 -1.50
C ALA A 548 -14.81 18.74 -3.02
N HIS A 549 -14.98 19.98 -3.47
CA HIS A 549 -14.90 20.39 -4.88
C HIS A 549 -14.28 21.78 -5.05
N GLY A 550 -13.59 21.98 -6.17
CA GLY A 550 -13.03 23.27 -6.58
C GLY A 550 -12.00 23.82 -5.59
N THR A 551 -11.83 25.14 -5.63
CA THR A 551 -10.98 25.90 -4.70
C THR A 551 -11.87 26.76 -3.82
N ARG A 552 -11.63 26.76 -2.51
CA ARG A 552 -12.39 27.59 -1.55
C ARG A 552 -11.44 28.43 -0.70
N ARG A 553 -12.00 29.48 -0.11
CA ARG A 553 -11.28 30.36 0.80
C ARG A 553 -11.33 29.84 2.24
N ALA A 554 -10.21 29.93 2.92
CA ALA A 554 -10.08 29.73 4.36
C ALA A 554 -9.11 30.77 4.95
N TYR A 555 -8.99 30.78 6.27
CA TYR A 555 -8.18 31.76 7.00
C TYR A 555 -7.21 31.06 7.95
N ALA A 556 -5.94 31.46 7.93
CA ALA A 556 -4.95 31.04 8.92
C ALA A 556 -4.67 32.20 9.88
N LEU A 557 -4.61 31.90 11.18
CA LEU A 557 -4.20 32.86 12.20
C LEU A 557 -2.80 32.50 12.72
N LEU A 558 -1.81 33.31 12.35
CA LEU A 558 -0.39 33.03 12.61
C LEU A 558 0.23 34.07 13.53
N PRO A 559 1.31 33.74 14.27
CA PRO A 559 2.11 34.76 14.93
C PRO A 559 2.62 35.80 13.92
N GLU A 560 2.66 37.08 14.32
CA GLU A 560 3.22 38.13 13.46
C GLU A 560 4.71 37.94 13.17
N ARG A 561 5.44 37.39 14.15
CA ARG A 561 6.85 37.02 14.02
C ARG A 561 7.00 35.53 14.28
N SER A 562 7.59 34.81 13.34
CA SER A 562 7.89 33.38 13.45
C SER A 562 9.13 33.04 12.64
N ARG A 563 9.87 32.00 13.04
CA ARG A 563 11.00 31.45 12.26
C ARG A 563 10.55 30.54 11.11
N GLY A 564 9.24 30.43 10.87
CA GLY A 564 8.69 29.63 9.79
C GLY A 564 7.27 29.15 10.08
N LEU A 565 6.77 28.30 9.19
CA LEU A 565 5.52 27.60 9.37
C LEU A 565 5.66 26.46 10.40
N ALA A 566 4.56 26.14 11.07
CA ALA A 566 4.54 25.02 12.01
C ALA A 566 4.91 23.71 11.29
N SER A 567 5.87 22.96 11.86
CA SER A 567 6.22 21.61 11.43
C SER A 567 5.03 20.68 11.72
N GLY A 568 4.58 19.95 10.71
CA GLY A 568 3.45 19.03 10.80
C GLY A 568 2.13 19.58 10.24
N TRP A 569 1.48 20.53 10.93
CA TRP A 569 0.19 21.06 10.48
C TRP A 569 -0.15 22.42 11.08
N MET A 570 -1.12 23.12 10.46
CA MET A 570 -1.71 24.35 10.98
C MET A 570 -3.24 24.32 10.96
N PRO A 571 -3.91 24.97 11.94
CA PRO A 571 -5.35 25.14 11.91
C PRO A 571 -5.74 26.23 10.89
N LEU A 572 -6.82 25.97 10.16
CA LEU A 572 -7.52 26.98 9.37
C LEU A 572 -8.96 27.11 9.86
N THR A 573 -9.54 28.29 9.67
CA THR A 573 -10.97 28.55 9.91
C THR A 573 -11.68 28.84 8.61
N ARG A 574 -12.96 28.44 8.51
CA ARG A 574 -13.80 28.76 7.33
C ARG A 574 -14.28 30.20 7.34
N GLN A 575 -14.49 30.74 8.54
CA GLN A 575 -14.89 32.11 8.78
C GLN A 575 -13.70 32.97 9.18
N ARG A 576 -13.77 34.25 8.85
CA ARG A 576 -12.73 35.22 9.22
C ARG A 576 -12.75 35.42 10.74
N PRO A 577 -11.68 35.09 11.49
CA PRO A 577 -11.64 35.27 12.92
C PRO A 577 -11.59 36.76 13.30
N ALA A 578 -11.97 37.10 14.53
CA ALA A 578 -11.81 38.45 15.08
C ALA A 578 -10.33 38.87 15.19
N ALA A 579 -10.06 40.18 15.12
CA ALA A 579 -8.71 40.72 15.20
C ALA A 579 -8.07 40.40 16.56
N ARG A 580 -6.79 39.98 16.53
CA ARG A 580 -6.01 39.64 17.71
C ARG A 580 -4.62 40.25 17.59
N ALA A 581 -4.24 41.06 18.58
CA ALA A 581 -2.93 41.70 18.62
C ALA A 581 -1.79 40.66 18.54
N GLY A 582 -0.69 41.03 17.86
CA GLY A 582 0.47 40.17 17.64
C GLY A 582 0.23 38.98 16.70
N ARG A 583 -0.88 38.98 15.94
CA ARG A 583 -1.22 37.94 14.95
C ARG A 583 -1.34 38.52 13.54
N LEU A 584 -1.06 37.66 12.57
CA LEU A 584 -1.39 37.85 11.15
C LEU A 584 -2.58 36.99 10.81
N LEU A 585 -3.52 37.58 10.09
CA LEU A 585 -4.59 36.85 9.41
C LEU A 585 -4.20 36.66 7.96
N VAL A 586 -4.13 35.41 7.52
CA VAL A 586 -3.76 35.05 6.15
C VAL A 586 -4.99 34.48 5.46
N GLU A 587 -5.45 35.14 4.41
CA GLU A 587 -6.51 34.65 3.54
C GLU A 587 -5.89 33.70 2.51
N VAL A 588 -6.32 32.44 2.54
CA VAL A 588 -5.77 31.38 1.70
C VAL A 588 -6.83 30.78 0.78
N ARG A 589 -6.41 30.45 -0.45
CA ARG A 589 -7.17 29.66 -1.42
C ARG A 589 -6.70 28.22 -1.35
N VAL A 590 -7.59 27.36 -0.87
CA VAL A 590 -7.35 25.93 -0.65
C VAL A 590 -7.96 25.14 -1.80
N PRO A 591 -7.14 24.44 -2.61
CA PRO A 591 -7.64 23.54 -3.64
C PRO A 591 -8.32 22.31 -3.05
N ARG A 592 -9.13 21.64 -3.87
CA ARG A 592 -9.87 20.42 -3.54
C ARG A 592 -8.98 19.43 -2.77
N GLY A 593 -9.50 18.96 -1.64
CA GLY A 593 -8.93 17.84 -0.88
C GLY A 593 -7.64 18.13 -0.11
N ARG A 594 -7.19 19.39 0.01
CA ARG A 594 -5.89 19.73 0.61
C ARG A 594 -5.90 19.92 2.11
N THR A 595 -7.08 20.03 2.72
CA THR A 595 -7.21 20.13 4.18
C THR A 595 -8.06 18.98 4.72
N VAL A 596 -7.89 18.70 6.00
CA VAL A 596 -8.78 17.81 6.74
C VAL A 596 -9.95 18.62 7.26
N ASP A 597 -11.16 18.12 7.02
CA ASP A 597 -12.39 18.61 7.62
C ASP A 597 -12.55 17.98 9.00
N VAL A 598 -12.24 18.71 10.08
CA VAL A 598 -12.23 18.15 11.44
C VAL A 598 -13.64 17.80 11.88
N GLU A 599 -14.61 18.64 11.55
CA GLU A 599 -16.02 18.43 11.86
C GLU A 599 -16.53 17.18 11.13
N ALA A 600 -16.47 17.14 9.80
CA ALA A 600 -16.96 15.97 9.05
C ALA A 600 -16.22 14.68 9.43
N THR A 601 -14.92 14.76 9.74
CA THR A 601 -14.15 13.60 10.21
C THR A 601 -14.62 13.14 11.59
N ALA A 602 -14.84 14.05 12.54
CA ALA A 602 -15.30 13.66 13.87
C ALA A 602 -16.72 13.06 13.84
N ASP A 603 -17.61 13.51 12.94
CA ASP A 603 -18.94 12.88 12.76
C ASP A 603 -18.84 11.50 12.14
N ALA A 604 -17.88 11.30 11.23
CA ALA A 604 -17.60 9.99 10.66
C ALA A 604 -17.11 9.01 11.74
N LEU A 605 -16.20 9.45 12.62
CA LEU A 605 -15.62 8.63 13.69
C LEU A 605 -16.57 8.41 14.87
N ALA A 606 -17.48 9.34 15.16
CA ALA A 606 -18.47 9.16 16.23
C ALA A 606 -19.37 7.92 16.01
N ALA A 607 -19.52 7.49 14.76
CA ALA A 607 -20.24 6.27 14.40
C ALA A 607 -19.42 4.98 14.60
N LEU A 608 -18.15 5.07 15.02
CA LEU A 608 -17.21 3.96 15.16
C LEU A 608 -16.74 3.85 16.62
N PRO A 609 -17.55 3.27 17.53
CA PRO A 609 -17.30 3.33 18.98
C PRO A 609 -16.01 2.65 19.44
N LEU A 610 -15.47 1.74 18.62
CA LEU A 610 -14.22 1.02 18.88
C LEU A 610 -13.01 1.65 18.20
N ALA A 611 -13.17 2.81 17.53
CA ALA A 611 -12.07 3.60 17.00
C ALA A 611 -11.92 4.91 17.78
N ARG A 612 -10.86 4.99 18.59
CA ARG A 612 -10.52 6.19 19.36
C ARG A 612 -9.62 7.11 18.53
N GLY A 613 -10.01 8.38 18.41
CA GLY A 613 -9.30 9.39 17.63
C GLY A 613 -9.10 10.71 18.37
N ARG A 614 -8.13 11.53 17.94
CA ARG A 614 -7.93 12.91 18.44
C ARG A 614 -8.96 13.92 17.94
N THR A 615 -9.77 13.54 16.96
CA THR A 615 -10.67 14.43 16.22
C THR A 615 -11.74 15.08 17.10
N ALA A 616 -12.27 14.36 18.10
CA ALA A 616 -13.22 14.91 19.06
C ALA A 616 -12.58 16.02 19.92
N ARG A 617 -11.33 15.84 20.36
CA ARG A 617 -10.58 16.86 21.11
C ARG A 617 -10.26 18.08 20.24
N LEU A 618 -9.93 17.87 18.97
CA LEU A 618 -9.71 18.97 18.01
C LEU A 618 -10.99 19.78 17.75
N ARG A 619 -12.13 19.09 17.63
CA ARG A 619 -13.46 19.74 17.55
C ARG A 619 -13.75 20.55 18.81
N GLN A 620 -13.54 19.98 20.00
CA GLN A 620 -13.73 20.69 21.28
C GLN A 620 -12.80 21.91 21.42
N ALA A 621 -11.61 21.85 20.82
CA ALA A 621 -10.68 22.98 20.75
C ALA A 621 -11.04 24.03 19.69
N GLY A 622 -12.17 23.86 18.96
CA GLY A 622 -12.64 24.80 17.94
C GLY A 622 -11.80 24.80 16.66
N VAL A 623 -11.12 23.70 16.34
CA VAL A 623 -10.37 23.58 15.08
C VAL A 623 -11.32 23.14 13.97
N ASP A 624 -11.59 24.01 13.00
CA ASP A 624 -12.46 23.69 11.86
C ASP A 624 -11.76 22.78 10.83
N LEU A 625 -10.56 23.19 10.43
CA LEU A 625 -9.80 22.61 9.32
C LEU A 625 -8.34 22.44 9.72
N ILE A 626 -7.71 21.38 9.20
CA ILE A 626 -6.26 21.17 9.35
C ILE A 626 -5.58 21.19 7.98
N LEU A 627 -4.63 22.10 7.82
CA LEU A 627 -3.71 22.11 6.69
C LEU A 627 -2.42 21.40 7.10
N THR A 628 -2.15 20.26 6.48
CA THR A 628 -0.91 19.49 6.71
C THR A 628 0.26 20.13 5.97
N SER A 629 1.48 20.03 6.50
CA SER A 629 2.70 20.61 5.93
C SER A 629 2.92 20.28 4.45
N ARG A 630 2.64 19.02 4.05
CA ARG A 630 2.67 18.55 2.65
C ARG A 630 1.77 19.32 1.66
N SER A 631 0.88 20.17 2.16
CA SER A 631 -0.04 20.98 1.34
C SER A 631 0.29 22.46 1.37
N TYR A 632 1.31 22.90 2.12
CA TYR A 632 1.65 24.33 2.22
C TYR A 632 1.97 24.94 0.85
N ASP A 633 2.82 24.32 0.04
CA ASP A 633 3.18 24.84 -1.30
C ASP A 633 2.03 24.81 -2.30
N ARG A 634 0.98 24.04 -2.00
CA ARG A 634 -0.19 23.89 -2.87
C ARG A 634 -1.31 24.86 -2.51
N VAL A 635 -1.17 25.60 -1.41
CA VAL A 635 -2.13 26.60 -0.96
C VAL A 635 -1.62 27.99 -1.31
N GLN A 636 -2.48 28.78 -1.96
CA GLN A 636 -2.15 30.12 -2.40
C GLN A 636 -2.64 31.13 -1.37
N VAL A 637 -1.78 32.07 -0.97
CA VAL A 637 -2.17 33.24 -0.17
C VAL A 637 -2.71 34.30 -1.12
N ASP A 638 -3.90 34.79 -0.82
CA ASP A 638 -4.52 35.89 -1.56
C ASP A 638 -4.19 37.23 -0.89
N ARG A 639 -4.34 37.29 0.44
CA ARG A 639 -4.15 38.52 1.23
C ARG A 639 -3.58 38.20 2.60
N VAL A 640 -2.82 39.15 3.14
CA VAL A 640 -2.35 39.12 4.52
C VAL A 640 -2.81 40.37 5.23
N HIS A 641 -3.32 40.20 6.45
CA HIS A 641 -3.76 41.27 7.32
C HIS A 641 -3.03 41.22 8.66
N ARG A 642 -2.83 42.39 9.26
CA ARG A 642 -2.27 42.57 10.60
C ARG A 642 -3.32 43.19 11.50
N ALA A 643 -3.35 42.80 12.76
CA ALA A 643 -4.24 43.43 13.73
C ALA A 643 -3.65 44.78 14.18
N ARG A 644 -4.42 45.86 14.00
CA ARG A 644 -4.17 47.19 14.60
C ARG A 644 -5.47 47.71 15.19
N ASP A 645 -5.42 48.23 16.42
CA ASP A 645 -6.58 48.82 17.12
C ASP A 645 -7.85 47.94 17.11
N GLY A 646 -7.68 46.62 17.20
CA GLY A 646 -8.80 45.67 17.19
C GLY A 646 -9.44 45.44 15.81
N VAL A 647 -8.81 45.90 14.72
CA VAL A 647 -9.26 45.73 13.33
C VAL A 647 -8.18 45.04 12.50
N TRP A 648 -8.61 44.29 11.48
CA TRP A 648 -7.70 43.69 10.50
C TRP A 648 -7.37 44.68 9.39
N GLU A 649 -6.14 45.20 9.37
CA GLU A 649 -5.62 46.04 8.30
C GLU A 649 -4.83 45.21 7.30
N ALA A 650 -5.01 45.44 5.99
CA ALA A 650 -4.23 44.75 4.95
C ALA A 650 -2.76 45.17 5.01
N VAL A 651 -1.83 44.21 4.85
CA VAL A 651 -0.41 44.50 4.73
C VAL A 651 -0.13 44.92 3.28
N PRO A 652 0.29 46.17 3.02
CA PRO A 652 0.52 46.65 1.66
C PRO A 652 1.74 45.96 1.04
N GLY A 653 1.71 45.78 -0.29
CA GLY A 653 2.83 45.24 -1.07
C GLY A 653 3.02 43.72 -1.01
N VAL A 654 2.12 42.98 -0.36
CA VAL A 654 2.17 41.51 -0.34
C VAL A 654 1.58 40.94 -1.63
N ALA A 655 2.43 40.35 -2.47
CA ALA A 655 2.00 39.63 -3.66
C ALA A 655 1.32 38.30 -3.31
N ALA A 656 0.29 37.93 -4.06
CA ALA A 656 -0.31 36.60 -3.97
C ALA A 656 0.69 35.53 -4.42
N GLY A 657 0.67 34.37 -3.75
CA GLY A 657 1.62 33.30 -4.04
C GLY A 657 1.56 32.13 -3.06
N PRO A 658 2.45 31.13 -3.20
CA PRO A 658 2.47 29.97 -2.32
C PRO A 658 2.66 30.36 -0.85
N LEU A 659 1.96 29.65 0.05
CA LEU A 659 1.92 29.97 1.48
C LEU A 659 3.32 30.14 2.13
N PRO A 660 4.30 29.24 1.93
CA PRO A 660 5.62 29.41 2.53
C PRO A 660 6.38 30.64 1.99
N VAL A 661 6.22 30.94 0.71
CA VAL A 661 6.91 32.06 0.04
C VAL A 661 6.42 33.39 0.59
N VAL A 662 5.10 33.57 0.62
CA VAL A 662 4.48 34.81 1.09
C VAL A 662 4.79 35.04 2.57
N LEU A 663 4.67 34.00 3.40
CA LEU A 663 4.90 34.13 4.83
C LEU A 663 6.35 34.41 5.21
N ARG A 664 7.32 33.85 4.48
CA ARG A 664 8.74 34.19 4.69
C ARG A 664 8.98 35.69 4.50
N GLY A 665 8.33 36.32 3.51
CA GLY A 665 8.45 37.76 3.28
C GLY A 665 7.79 38.61 4.37
N VAL A 666 6.63 38.18 4.89
CA VAL A 666 5.82 38.99 5.83
C VAL A 666 6.20 38.80 7.30
N GLN A 667 6.73 37.63 7.68
CA GLN A 667 7.13 37.31 9.07
C GLN A 667 8.61 37.58 9.37
N SER A 668 9.42 37.87 8.34
CA SER A 668 10.81 38.29 8.53
C SER A 668 10.88 39.67 9.21
N PRO A 669 11.86 39.91 10.10
CA PRO A 669 12.08 41.24 10.63
C PRO A 669 12.41 42.20 9.47
N PRO A 670 11.94 43.46 9.52
CA PRO A 670 12.36 44.46 8.54
C PRO A 670 13.89 44.54 8.55
N PRO A 671 14.54 44.73 7.39
CA PRO A 671 15.98 44.98 7.36
C PRO A 671 16.27 46.15 8.30
N ALA A 672 17.27 45.98 9.17
CA ALA A 672 17.71 47.06 10.06
C ALA A 672 17.98 48.28 9.19
N ALA A 673 17.24 49.36 9.43
CA ALA A 673 17.51 50.64 8.79
C ALA A 673 18.99 50.92 9.04
N GLY A 674 19.75 51.04 7.94
CA GLY A 674 21.18 51.23 7.99
C GLY A 674 21.48 52.35 8.98
N SER A 675 22.36 52.05 9.94
CA SER A 675 23.04 53.08 10.72
C SER A 675 23.70 54.01 9.71
N ALA A 676 23.04 55.13 9.42
CA ALA A 676 23.67 56.26 8.78
C ALA A 676 24.73 56.74 9.78
N SER A 677 25.97 56.29 9.60
CA SER A 677 27.12 56.89 10.23
C SER A 677 27.29 58.29 9.64
N SER A 678 26.82 59.28 10.38
CA SER A 678 27.35 60.64 10.35
C SER A 678 28.77 60.66 10.87
#